data_AF-A0AAC8QDX8-F1
#
_entry.id   AF-A0AAC8QDX8-F1
#
_cell.length_a   1.000
_cell.length_b   1.000
_cell.length_c   1.000
_cell.angle_alpha   90.00
_cell.angle_beta   90.00
_cell.angle_gamma   90.00
#
_symmetry.space_group_name_H-M   'P 1'
#
loop_
_entity.id
_entity.type
_entity.pdbx_description
1 polymer ?
#
loop_
_entity_poly.entity_id
_entity_poly.type
_entity_poly.pdbx_seq_one_letter_code
_entity_poly.pdbx_strand_id
1 'polypeptide(L)'
;MGSALSSGDTDGDGKSDILVGAPAGNGAACLVRGNGLLDIRTVHSKLTGDVSARAGSSVLLGNFNSSGKAELLAGGPGFNSRGAVYAVDGNKLPAFVGADVFKYVGAAAGDDTGTALATGDLTGDGASDLVVGAPLSENNGGAAVAPSNSGIVYVVKNTGAAVANTNLYTTPIYRIQNLAPVISQTDLKAGTSVAVADLNGDGKGDLLVGVPGFDTASIPDAGAVFVFYGPLTGNRSLGGADARLVGTSPDSLAGSSLARVGDLDGDGKDELLVGAPGRGSQPGRVYLVSGGSLSGTVTLGSSKTFVGQPGDLAGTSVASGDFDGDGKADLLVGAPGDSGSQGAAFLIYGSQTLMPTQNLSSFTTFAGELAGDQAGRAVSSAGDFDGDGVADILVGAPGYSGGQGQVYLIKGNGPRSWYPDHDEDGFGDSGAVAMLDCVPPSIGHWADKAGDCEDSNPAINPDAAELCSTVGIDDNCDGQADDSTASDAPLWFKDADHDLHADIFTSLEQSCSAPGADWSRNEDRLGDECFEPGADEDPDSNEHALEACDTKDNNCNGEVDEGDGAVWYVDVDHDGFGSDTEFFPYRAGCSSVPRPGYVSNRADCNDRDASLNPNTPWYVDADGDGVGNSTDPVVRSCTRPAKGSKGEYVRDGSDCNDADNTVRPGYAEVCEDENGPQKDNNCNGTPDDTLAAPTWFKDEDGDGFGSAAQLGRFCGKPSKSSKETGDCNDSQPLSYPGNTEVCEIAPGGDRYTYVEQIDNDCDGDVNDPESNRLLWHGDGDRDNHRGSVFALWRCTNPSDRPGDVRGKYLLEDKPEDCNDADAGATVVKQWYPDSDHDGCGDPGAPGISSCYNPSGVCGGGGTTYVNVTGAACPPKP
;
A
#
# COMPACT_ATOMS: atom_id res chain seq x y z
N MET A 1 -4.00 2.05 17.25
CA MET A 1 -4.08 3.26 16.39
C MET A 1 -5.40 3.99 16.68
N GLY A 2 -5.51 5.29 16.42
CA GLY A 2 -6.77 6.04 16.53
C GLY A 2 -7.16 6.45 17.96
N SER A 3 -6.19 6.59 18.87
CA SER A 3 -6.46 7.02 20.25
C SER A 3 -6.45 8.54 20.45
N ALA A 4 -5.84 9.27 19.52
CA ALA A 4 -5.82 10.72 19.44
C ALA A 4 -5.71 11.12 17.96
N LEU A 5 -6.32 12.25 17.59
CA LEU A 5 -6.44 12.72 16.22
C LEU A 5 -6.27 14.24 16.21
N SER A 6 -5.65 14.77 15.15
CA SER A 6 -5.53 16.20 14.88
C SER A 6 -5.37 16.39 13.38
N SER A 7 -5.73 17.57 12.88
CA SER A 7 -5.43 18.00 11.51
C SER A 7 -4.71 19.34 11.48
N GLY A 8 -4.13 19.67 10.34
CA GLY A 8 -3.50 20.95 10.03
C GLY A 8 -2.64 20.84 8.76
N ASP A 9 -2.46 21.94 8.06
CA ASP A 9 -1.64 21.99 6.83
C ASP A 9 -0.14 22.08 7.19
N THR A 10 0.61 21.00 6.98
CA THR A 10 2.04 20.94 7.34
C THR A 10 2.98 21.36 6.22
N ASP A 11 2.55 21.36 4.96
CA ASP A 11 3.41 21.71 3.82
C ASP A 11 3.02 22.98 3.08
N GLY A 12 1.83 23.52 3.33
CA GLY A 12 1.32 24.80 2.85
C GLY A 12 0.62 24.69 1.49
N ASP A 13 0.15 23.51 1.10
CA ASP A 13 -0.51 23.28 -0.19
C ASP A 13 -2.02 23.63 -0.19
N GLY A 14 -2.55 24.04 0.96
CA GLY A 14 -3.95 24.39 1.14
C GLY A 14 -4.84 23.21 1.53
N LYS A 15 -4.33 21.97 1.47
CA LYS A 15 -5.00 20.78 1.99
C LYS A 15 -4.60 20.54 3.43
N SER A 16 -5.53 19.99 4.19
CA SER A 16 -5.26 19.63 5.58
C SER A 16 -4.59 18.26 5.64
N ASP A 17 -3.51 18.16 6.42
CA ASP A 17 -2.91 16.88 6.77
C ASP A 17 -3.53 16.35 8.06
N ILE A 18 -3.37 15.06 8.32
CA ILE A 18 -3.86 14.42 9.55
C ILE A 18 -2.73 13.76 10.32
N LEU A 19 -2.85 13.83 11.64
CA LEU A 19 -1.94 13.21 12.59
C LEU A 19 -2.69 12.21 13.45
N VAL A 20 -2.27 10.94 13.39
CA VAL A 20 -2.92 9.83 14.09
C VAL A 20 -2.06 9.30 15.22
N GLY A 21 -2.58 9.37 16.44
CA GLY A 21 -1.97 8.80 17.64
C GLY A 21 -2.20 7.30 17.79
N ALA A 22 -1.12 6.56 18.03
CA ALA A 22 -1.11 5.12 18.27
C ALA A 22 -0.23 4.78 19.49
N PRO A 23 -0.71 5.02 20.73
CA PRO A 23 0.10 4.86 21.94
C PRO A 23 0.37 3.39 22.30
N ALA A 24 -0.40 2.43 21.77
CA ALA A 24 -0.18 1.00 21.93
C ALA A 24 0.81 0.45 20.88
N GLY A 25 1.55 -0.63 21.19
CA GLY A 25 2.36 -1.35 20.20
C GLY A 25 3.55 -0.56 19.61
N ASN A 26 4.35 0.09 20.48
CA ASN A 26 5.55 0.91 20.22
C ASN A 26 5.39 2.43 20.40
N GLY A 27 4.17 2.96 20.60
CA GLY A 27 3.94 4.39 20.85
C GLY A 27 4.35 5.26 19.66
N ALA A 28 3.39 5.63 18.81
CA ALA A 28 3.67 6.39 17.60
C ALA A 28 2.67 7.52 17.34
N ALA A 29 3.12 8.50 16.56
CA ALA A 29 2.26 9.45 15.86
C ALA A 29 2.57 9.37 14.35
N CYS A 30 1.54 9.12 13.55
CA CYS A 30 1.66 8.94 12.09
C CYS A 30 1.06 10.15 11.39
N LEU A 31 1.88 10.86 10.59
CA LEU A 31 1.46 11.94 9.71
C LEU A 31 1.07 11.36 8.35
N VAL A 32 -0.10 11.75 7.87
CA VAL A 32 -0.63 11.42 6.55
C VAL A 32 -1.03 12.72 5.89
N ARG A 33 -0.55 12.93 4.66
CA ARG A 33 -0.81 14.16 3.93
C ARG A 33 -2.14 14.17 3.21
N GLY A 34 -2.73 15.37 3.12
CA GLY A 34 -3.93 15.64 2.32
C GLY A 34 -3.76 15.16 0.88
N ASN A 35 -4.83 14.60 0.31
CA ASN A 35 -4.84 14.15 -1.08
C ASN A 35 -6.26 14.06 -1.61
N GLY A 36 -6.45 14.33 -2.91
CA GLY A 36 -7.76 14.35 -3.56
C GLY A 36 -8.48 12.99 -3.65
N LEU A 37 -7.88 11.91 -3.15
CA LEU A 37 -8.44 10.55 -3.17
C LEU A 37 -8.92 10.07 -1.80
N LEU A 38 -8.82 10.90 -0.75
CA LEU A 38 -9.11 10.52 0.64
C LEU A 38 -8.33 9.26 1.11
N ASP A 39 -7.14 9.02 0.55
CA ASP A 39 -6.34 7.84 0.90
C ASP A 39 -5.47 8.10 2.12
N ILE A 40 -5.78 7.43 3.23
CA ILE A 40 -5.03 7.53 4.49
C ILE A 40 -4.04 6.39 4.72
N ARG A 41 -3.84 5.49 3.74
CA ARG A 41 -2.96 4.32 3.88
C ARG A 41 -1.48 4.67 3.76
N THR A 42 -1.16 5.77 3.08
CA THR A 42 0.22 6.24 2.89
C THR A 42 0.67 7.11 4.07
N VAL A 43 1.41 6.51 5.00
CA VAL A 43 2.05 7.23 6.10
C VAL A 43 3.28 7.94 5.59
N HIS A 44 3.26 9.28 5.62
CA HIS A 44 4.34 10.13 5.11
C HIS A 44 5.44 10.33 6.15
N SER A 45 5.06 10.41 7.43
CA SER A 45 6.02 10.47 8.52
C SER A 45 5.53 9.66 9.72
N LYS A 46 6.47 9.05 10.44
CA LYS A 46 6.16 8.30 11.66
C LYS A 46 7.12 8.68 12.76
N LEU A 47 6.60 9.38 13.76
CA LEU A 47 7.32 9.60 15.00
C LEU A 47 7.17 8.36 15.88
N THR A 48 8.25 7.58 16.02
CA THR A 48 8.30 6.45 16.95
C THR A 48 8.91 6.89 18.28
N GLY A 49 8.15 6.70 19.36
CA GLY A 49 8.59 6.97 20.73
C GLY A 49 9.27 5.77 21.38
N ASP A 50 9.72 5.97 22.62
CA ASP A 50 10.02 4.85 23.52
C ASP A 50 8.69 4.15 23.85
N VAL A 51 8.63 2.82 23.73
CA VAL A 51 7.44 2.00 23.98
C VAL A 51 6.82 2.31 25.34
N SER A 52 7.66 2.60 26.35
CA SER A 52 7.25 2.95 27.70
C SER A 52 6.64 4.36 27.82
N ALA A 53 6.93 5.23 26.84
CA ALA A 53 6.49 6.61 26.85
C ALA A 53 5.01 6.79 26.48
N ARG A 54 4.38 5.80 25.84
CA ARG A 54 3.01 5.93 25.29
C ARG A 54 2.88 7.14 24.36
N ALA A 55 3.91 7.38 23.53
CA ALA A 55 3.90 8.50 22.58
C ALA A 55 2.70 8.40 21.62
N GLY A 56 2.07 9.54 21.31
CA GLY A 56 0.82 9.60 20.55
C GLY A 56 -0.44 9.39 21.40
N SER A 57 -0.34 9.50 22.74
CA SER A 57 -1.53 9.51 23.61
C SER A 57 -2.35 10.79 23.44
N SER A 58 -1.68 11.88 23.05
CA SER A 58 -2.27 13.09 22.49
C SER A 58 -1.42 13.49 21.29
N VAL A 59 -2.03 14.17 20.33
CA VAL A 59 -1.37 14.65 19.12
C VAL A 59 -1.91 16.02 18.76
N LEU A 60 -1.09 16.85 18.12
CA LEU A 60 -1.48 18.16 17.65
C LEU A 60 -0.64 18.54 16.43
N LEU A 61 -1.31 19.05 15.39
CA LEU A 61 -0.69 19.81 14.33
C LEU A 61 -1.00 21.29 14.58
N GLY A 62 0.02 22.12 14.67
CA GLY A 62 -0.18 23.55 14.93
C GLY A 62 1.11 24.33 14.81
N ASN A 63 1.00 25.58 14.36
CA ASN A 63 2.14 26.49 14.19
C ASN A 63 2.42 27.22 15.50
N PHE A 64 3.49 26.85 16.21
CA PHE A 64 3.95 27.46 17.45
C PHE A 64 5.41 27.96 17.37
N ASN A 65 6.03 28.02 16.18
CA ASN A 65 7.35 28.63 15.97
C ASN A 65 7.33 29.84 15.00
N SER A 66 6.15 30.28 14.56
CA SER A 66 5.94 31.39 13.62
C SER A 66 6.52 31.16 12.22
N SER A 67 6.82 29.92 11.84
CA SER A 67 7.33 29.58 10.51
C SER A 67 6.27 29.69 9.40
N GLY A 68 4.99 29.67 9.78
CA GLY A 68 3.87 29.58 8.85
C GLY A 68 3.46 28.14 8.55
N LYS A 69 4.28 27.14 8.91
CA LYS A 69 3.97 25.71 8.76
C LYS A 69 3.52 25.11 10.08
N ALA A 70 2.64 24.12 10.04
CA ALA A 70 2.24 23.40 11.24
C ALA A 70 3.35 22.44 11.72
N GLU A 71 3.67 22.48 13.01
CA GLU A 71 4.55 21.51 13.65
C GLU A 71 3.79 20.25 14.07
N LEU A 72 4.52 19.13 14.13
CA LEU A 72 4.02 17.88 14.67
C LEU A 72 4.35 17.76 16.15
N LEU A 73 3.32 17.62 16.98
CA LEU A 73 3.43 17.40 18.42
C LEU A 73 2.80 16.06 18.82
N ALA A 74 3.48 15.31 19.67
CA ALA A 74 2.97 14.06 20.24
C ALA A 74 3.23 13.98 21.74
N GLY A 75 2.17 13.83 22.52
CA GLY A 75 2.25 13.59 23.95
C GLY A 75 2.62 12.14 24.28
N GLY A 76 3.58 11.98 25.18
CA GLY A 76 4.02 10.70 25.74
C GLY A 76 4.01 10.75 27.26
N PRO A 77 2.84 10.61 27.91
CA PRO A 77 2.70 10.76 29.37
C PRO A 77 3.49 9.72 30.17
N GLY A 78 3.85 8.57 29.57
CA GLY A 78 4.67 7.55 30.24
C GLY A 78 6.18 7.80 30.19
N PHE A 79 6.65 8.81 29.44
CA PHE A 79 8.09 9.00 29.20
C PHE A 79 8.82 9.18 30.53
N ASN A 80 9.85 8.36 30.79
CA ASN A 80 10.68 8.36 32.02
C ASN A 80 9.91 8.49 33.35
N SER A 81 8.66 8.03 33.35
CA SER A 81 7.66 8.26 34.40
C SER A 81 7.25 9.71 34.62
N ARG A 82 7.84 10.74 33.98
CA ARG A 82 7.43 12.16 34.15
C ARG A 82 6.48 12.67 33.07
N GLY A 83 6.43 11.97 31.95
CA GLY A 83 5.76 12.40 30.74
C GLY A 83 6.58 13.40 29.93
N ALA A 84 6.26 13.53 28.64
CA ALA A 84 6.87 14.49 27.74
C ALA A 84 5.97 14.84 26.56
N VAL A 85 6.30 15.94 25.88
CA VAL A 85 5.80 16.26 24.54
C VAL A 85 6.97 16.17 23.57
N TYR A 86 6.82 15.35 22.54
CA TYR A 86 7.75 15.24 21.43
C TYR A 86 7.31 16.21 20.35
N ALA A 87 8.27 16.87 19.71
CA ALA A 87 7.99 17.92 18.74
C ALA A 87 8.94 17.81 17.55
N VAL A 88 8.40 18.07 16.36
CA VAL A 88 9.12 18.15 15.09
C VAL A 88 8.74 19.44 14.39
N ASP A 89 9.75 20.19 13.94
CA ASP A 89 9.57 21.44 13.20
C ASP A 89 8.85 21.18 11.86
N GLY A 90 7.83 21.97 11.53
CA GLY A 90 7.09 21.84 10.27
C GLY A 90 7.96 21.94 9.02
N ASN A 91 9.05 22.72 9.07
CA ASN A 91 10.01 22.84 7.96
C ASN A 91 10.83 21.57 7.72
N LYS A 92 10.77 20.60 8.63
CA LYS A 92 11.42 19.29 8.50
C LYS A 92 10.45 18.20 8.07
N LEU A 93 9.15 18.49 7.96
CA LEU A 93 8.17 17.53 7.50
C LEU A 93 8.17 17.45 5.96
N PRO A 94 8.02 16.24 5.37
CA PRO A 94 7.75 14.98 6.04
C PRO A 94 9.04 14.20 6.41
N ALA A 95 10.19 14.67 5.94
CA ALA A 95 11.47 13.95 6.00
C ALA A 95 12.36 14.44 7.15
N PHE A 96 12.04 14.02 8.37
CA PHE A 96 12.85 14.31 9.56
C PHE A 96 13.68 13.10 10.00
N VAL A 97 14.79 13.35 10.67
CA VAL A 97 15.60 12.33 11.35
C VAL A 97 15.47 12.46 12.87
N GLY A 98 15.89 11.45 13.62
CA GLY A 98 15.77 11.45 15.09
C GLY A 98 16.43 12.64 15.81
N ALA A 99 17.42 13.30 15.17
CA ALA A 99 18.04 14.51 15.70
C ALA A 99 17.16 15.77 15.58
N ASP A 100 16.17 15.76 14.68
CA ASP A 100 15.20 16.85 14.50
C ASP A 100 14.06 16.79 15.53
N VAL A 101 13.95 15.69 16.28
CA VAL A 101 12.92 15.50 17.32
C VAL A 101 13.42 16.10 18.64
N PHE A 102 12.73 17.14 19.12
CA PHE A 102 12.98 17.73 20.43
C PHE A 102 11.90 17.34 21.44
N LYS A 103 12.21 17.48 22.73
CA LYS A 103 11.30 17.07 23.82
C LYS A 103 11.12 18.16 24.87
N TYR A 104 9.88 18.33 25.30
CA TYR A 104 9.48 19.03 26.50
C TYR A 104 9.21 18.01 27.60
N VAL A 105 10.08 17.92 28.59
CA VAL A 105 9.99 16.88 29.64
C VAL A 105 9.24 17.41 30.86
N GLY A 106 8.34 16.59 31.42
CA GLY A 106 7.59 16.86 32.63
C GLY A 106 8.45 17.03 33.89
N ALA A 107 7.83 17.61 34.91
CA ALA A 107 8.51 18.05 36.11
C ALA A 107 8.94 16.91 37.04
N ALA A 108 7.97 16.09 37.45
CA ALA A 108 8.13 15.01 38.40
C ALA A 108 7.56 13.69 37.85
N ALA A 109 8.01 12.58 38.43
CA ALA A 109 7.49 11.28 38.06
C ALA A 109 6.04 11.14 38.56
N GLY A 110 5.16 10.56 37.73
CA GLY A 110 3.74 10.41 38.00
C GLY A 110 2.87 11.54 37.48
N ASP A 111 3.43 12.61 36.90
CA ASP A 111 2.65 13.80 36.50
C ASP A 111 1.77 13.60 35.24
N ASP A 112 2.05 12.56 34.43
CA ASP A 112 1.43 12.30 33.12
C ASP A 112 1.47 13.51 32.16
N THR A 113 2.61 14.23 32.15
CA THR A 113 2.81 15.40 31.28
C THR A 113 2.67 15.05 29.79
N GLY A 114 1.93 15.87 29.04
CA GLY A 114 1.61 15.61 27.62
C GLY A 114 0.31 14.82 27.45
N THR A 115 -0.55 14.77 28.47
CA THR A 115 -1.87 14.12 28.36
C THR A 115 -2.81 14.89 27.42
N ALA A 116 -2.73 16.23 27.44
CA ALA A 116 -3.51 17.10 26.58
C ALA A 116 -2.63 18.21 26.01
N LEU A 117 -2.92 18.62 24.78
CA LEU A 117 -2.19 19.62 24.02
C LEU A 117 -3.19 20.59 23.37
N ALA A 118 -2.84 21.86 23.32
CA ALA A 118 -3.53 22.87 22.51
C ALA A 118 -2.54 23.95 22.08
N THR A 119 -2.87 24.72 21.04
CA THR A 119 -2.11 25.91 20.64
C THR A 119 -3.02 27.12 20.47
N GLY A 120 -2.47 28.31 20.63
CA GLY A 120 -3.14 29.59 20.37
C GLY A 120 -2.44 30.76 21.06
N ASP A 121 -2.71 32.00 20.63
CA ASP A 121 -2.08 33.21 21.20
C ASP A 121 -2.67 33.54 22.58
N LEU A 122 -2.08 32.94 23.62
CA LEU A 122 -2.48 33.14 25.00
C LEU A 122 -1.74 34.32 25.64
N THR A 123 -0.58 34.72 25.12
CA THR A 123 0.18 35.86 25.66
C THR A 123 -0.17 37.20 25.01
N GLY A 124 -0.97 37.19 23.96
CA GLY A 124 -1.43 38.37 23.22
C GLY A 124 -0.32 39.06 22.45
N ASP A 125 0.70 38.32 22.00
CA ASP A 125 1.81 38.85 21.24
C ASP A 125 1.76 38.50 19.74
N GLY A 126 0.65 37.91 19.29
CA GLY A 126 0.39 37.54 17.91
C GLY A 126 1.00 36.21 17.50
N ALA A 127 1.69 35.50 18.41
CA ALA A 127 2.26 34.19 18.15
C ALA A 127 1.49 33.11 18.94
N SER A 128 1.17 31.99 18.30
CA SER A 128 0.54 30.88 19.00
C SER A 128 1.49 30.26 20.02
N ASP A 129 1.01 30.10 21.24
CA ASP A 129 1.70 29.44 22.34
C ASP A 129 1.27 27.97 22.44
N LEU A 130 2.11 27.12 23.02
CA LEU A 130 1.79 25.71 23.26
C LEU A 130 1.28 25.51 24.69
N VAL A 131 0.15 24.84 24.86
CA VAL A 131 -0.42 24.44 26.15
C VAL A 131 -0.21 22.95 26.37
N VAL A 132 0.27 22.57 27.56
CA VAL A 132 0.52 21.18 27.93
C VAL A 132 -0.12 20.85 29.27
N GLY A 133 -1.01 19.84 29.27
CA GLY A 133 -1.63 19.30 30.47
C GLY A 133 -0.81 18.19 31.14
N ALA A 134 -0.77 18.20 32.47
CA ALA A 134 -0.17 17.18 33.33
C ALA A 134 -1.11 16.89 34.52
N PRO A 135 -2.19 16.11 34.28
CA PRO A 135 -3.32 16.00 35.20
C PRO A 135 -3.01 15.29 36.52
N LEU A 136 -2.00 14.43 36.55
CA LEU A 136 -1.65 13.68 37.76
C LEU A 136 -0.60 14.40 38.61
N SER A 137 -0.24 15.63 38.25
CA SER A 137 0.78 16.35 39.00
C SER A 137 0.39 16.60 40.45
N GLU A 138 1.33 16.24 41.32
CA GLU A 138 1.19 16.23 42.79
C GLU A 138 2.27 17.07 43.49
N ASN A 139 3.38 17.39 42.80
CA ASN A 139 4.55 18.02 43.39
C ASN A 139 5.04 19.25 42.61
N ASN A 140 4.99 20.41 43.28
CA ASN A 140 5.55 21.70 42.85
C ASN A 140 7.08 21.76 43.04
N GLY A 141 7.81 20.69 42.70
CA GLY A 141 9.24 20.45 42.98
C GLY A 141 9.88 21.35 44.05
N GLY A 142 9.35 21.23 45.29
CA GLY A 142 9.87 21.86 46.49
C GLY A 142 8.97 22.89 47.20
N ALA A 143 7.92 23.43 46.58
CA ALA A 143 6.93 24.30 47.26
C ALA A 143 5.69 23.52 47.72
N ALA A 144 4.94 24.06 48.71
CA ALA A 144 3.82 23.41 49.42
C ALA A 144 3.05 22.36 48.59
N VAL A 145 2.93 21.15 49.14
CA VAL A 145 2.33 19.97 48.50
C VAL A 145 0.86 20.26 48.19
N ALA A 146 0.52 20.32 46.90
CA ALA A 146 -0.87 20.36 46.48
C ALA A 146 -1.52 19.00 46.84
N PRO A 147 -2.84 18.93 47.07
CA PRO A 147 -3.53 17.64 47.22
C PRO A 147 -3.18 16.68 46.06
N SER A 148 -3.19 15.36 46.33
CA SER A 148 -2.86 14.34 45.34
C SER A 148 -3.65 14.53 44.04
N ASN A 149 -2.98 14.37 42.89
CA ASN A 149 -3.57 14.52 41.56
C ASN A 149 -4.30 15.86 41.34
N SER A 150 -3.74 16.97 41.86
CA SER A 150 -4.30 18.31 41.63
C SER A 150 -4.20 18.74 40.17
N GLY A 151 -3.16 18.28 39.47
CA GLY A 151 -2.88 18.62 38.08
C GLY A 151 -2.23 20.00 37.91
N ILE A 152 -1.55 20.17 36.77
CA ILE A 152 -0.91 21.42 36.36
C ILE A 152 -1.03 21.58 34.84
N VAL A 153 -1.13 22.84 34.40
CA VAL A 153 -1.04 23.23 32.98
C VAL A 153 0.17 24.13 32.78
N TYR A 154 0.98 23.82 31.76
CA TYR A 154 2.11 24.62 31.31
C TYR A 154 1.74 25.36 30.02
N VAL A 155 2.13 26.63 29.91
CA VAL A 155 1.97 27.46 28.70
C VAL A 155 3.35 27.83 28.20
N VAL A 156 3.82 27.15 27.16
CA VAL A 156 5.10 27.38 26.49
C VAL A 156 4.92 28.51 25.48
N LYS A 157 5.34 29.72 25.84
CA LYS A 157 5.27 30.88 24.95
C LYS A 157 6.17 30.70 23.73
N ASN A 158 5.65 31.06 22.56
CA ASN A 158 6.46 31.18 21.36
C ASN A 158 7.24 32.51 21.37
N THR A 159 8.57 32.47 21.29
CA THR A 159 9.41 33.68 21.19
C THR A 159 9.99 33.91 19.79
N GLY A 160 9.49 33.21 18.76
CA GLY A 160 9.96 33.30 17.37
C GLY A 160 11.31 32.60 17.10
N ALA A 161 11.82 31.81 18.05
CA ALA A 161 12.99 30.95 17.88
C ALA A 161 12.62 29.54 18.35
N ALA A 162 12.94 28.52 17.55
CA ALA A 162 12.66 27.12 17.89
C ALA A 162 13.21 26.79 19.30
N VAL A 163 12.32 26.57 20.26
CA VAL A 163 12.68 26.27 21.65
C VAL A 163 13.05 24.78 21.75
N ALA A 164 14.19 24.41 21.19
CA ALA A 164 14.66 23.03 21.20
C ALA A 164 15.19 22.62 22.59
N ASN A 165 14.73 21.46 23.09
CA ASN A 165 15.25 20.72 24.25
C ASN A 165 15.18 21.43 25.61
N THR A 166 13.97 21.85 25.99
CA THR A 166 13.73 22.54 27.26
C THR A 166 13.03 21.64 28.27
N ASN A 167 13.58 21.51 29.48
CA ASN A 167 12.88 20.90 30.61
C ASN A 167 11.80 21.88 31.10
N LEU A 168 10.52 21.48 31.04
CA LEU A 168 9.37 22.32 31.42
C LEU A 168 9.44 22.77 32.88
N TYR A 169 10.32 22.19 33.70
CA TYR A 169 10.46 22.54 35.12
C TYR A 169 11.56 23.56 35.41
N THR A 170 12.68 23.54 34.67
CA THR A 170 13.80 24.49 34.88
C THR A 170 13.64 25.78 34.11
N THR A 171 12.76 25.78 33.11
CA THR A 171 12.34 26.95 32.33
C THR A 171 10.90 26.74 31.81
N PRO A 172 9.86 26.79 32.67
CA PRO A 172 8.50 26.94 32.20
C PRO A 172 8.25 28.39 31.85
N ILE A 173 7.63 28.57 30.69
CA ILE A 173 6.77 29.70 30.43
C ILE A 173 5.40 29.35 31.09
N TYR A 174 4.53 30.32 31.39
CA TYR A 174 3.53 30.32 32.50
C TYR A 174 2.89 29.00 33.00
N ARG A 175 2.61 28.93 34.31
CA ARG A 175 1.97 27.77 34.97
C ARG A 175 0.61 28.11 35.57
N ILE A 176 -0.34 27.20 35.42
CA ILE A 176 -1.61 27.20 36.13
C ILE A 176 -1.67 26.00 37.06
N GLN A 177 -1.69 26.26 38.36
CA GLN A 177 -1.51 25.23 39.39
C GLN A 177 -2.26 25.56 40.68
N ASN A 178 -2.63 24.52 41.44
CA ASN A 178 -3.26 24.66 42.75
C ASN A 178 -2.21 24.95 43.87
N LEU A 179 -1.46 26.05 43.75
CA LEU A 179 -0.41 26.43 44.70
C LEU A 179 -1.00 26.88 46.05
N ALA A 180 -0.43 26.40 47.17
CA ALA A 180 -0.86 26.71 48.54
C ALA A 180 -2.39 26.56 48.70
N PRO A 181 -2.89 25.31 48.71
CA PRO A 181 -4.17 24.90 48.11
C PRO A 181 -5.31 25.86 48.42
N VAL A 182 -5.66 26.66 47.41
CA VAL A 182 -6.90 27.46 47.41
C VAL A 182 -8.09 26.51 47.28
N ILE A 183 -7.92 25.43 46.53
CA ILE A 183 -8.89 24.34 46.41
C ILE A 183 -8.40 23.16 47.23
N SER A 184 -9.12 22.84 48.30
CA SER A 184 -8.81 21.74 49.23
C SER A 184 -9.55 20.46 48.83
N GLN A 185 -9.29 19.96 47.62
CA GLN A 185 -9.84 18.71 47.07
C GLN A 185 -8.71 17.89 46.46
N THR A 186 -8.79 16.56 46.53
CA THR A 186 -7.88 15.63 45.84
C THR A 186 -8.48 15.23 44.49
N ASP A 187 -7.66 14.65 43.60
CA ASP A 187 -8.11 14.05 42.33
C ASP A 187 -8.79 15.01 41.35
N LEU A 188 -8.52 16.32 41.46
CA LEU A 188 -9.00 17.35 40.53
C LEU A 188 -8.68 17.04 39.07
N LYS A 189 -7.45 16.56 38.81
CA LYS A 189 -6.92 16.24 37.49
C LYS A 189 -6.98 17.42 36.51
N ALA A 190 -6.63 18.61 36.98
CA ALA A 190 -6.62 19.81 36.14
C ALA A 190 -5.65 19.64 34.95
N GLY A 191 -6.13 19.97 33.75
CA GLY A 191 -5.36 19.76 32.52
C GLY A 191 -5.56 18.37 31.90
N THR A 192 -6.60 17.63 32.30
CA THR A 192 -7.02 16.40 31.59
C THR A 192 -7.40 16.71 30.15
N SER A 193 -8.01 17.87 29.93
CA SER A 193 -8.24 18.47 28.61
C SER A 193 -7.89 19.95 28.69
N VAL A 194 -7.48 20.53 27.56
CA VAL A 194 -7.19 21.95 27.40
C VAL A 194 -7.70 22.41 26.05
N ALA A 195 -8.14 23.67 25.98
CA ALA A 195 -8.52 24.32 24.73
C ALA A 195 -8.18 25.81 24.81
N VAL A 196 -8.04 26.44 23.65
CA VAL A 196 -7.87 27.89 23.51
C VAL A 196 -9.00 28.43 22.64
N ALA A 197 -9.69 29.47 23.10
CA ALA A 197 -10.81 30.12 22.40
C ALA A 197 -10.94 31.57 22.89
N ASP A 198 -11.46 32.48 22.08
CA ASP A 198 -11.82 33.84 22.50
C ASP A 198 -13.26 33.85 23.02
N LEU A 199 -13.47 33.41 24.26
CA LEU A 199 -14.81 33.31 24.84
C LEU A 199 -15.40 34.68 25.16
N ASN A 200 -14.59 35.71 25.38
CA ASN A 200 -15.09 37.04 25.75
C ASN A 200 -15.18 38.03 24.58
N GLY A 201 -14.63 37.70 23.41
CA GLY A 201 -14.66 38.51 22.19
C GLY A 201 -13.67 39.66 22.21
N ASP A 202 -12.57 39.56 22.97
CA ASP A 202 -11.56 40.62 23.08
C ASP A 202 -10.41 40.49 22.07
N GLY A 203 -10.47 39.45 21.23
CA GLY A 203 -9.50 39.14 20.18
C GLY A 203 -8.26 38.39 20.68
N LYS A 204 -8.26 37.90 21.92
CA LYS A 204 -7.12 37.14 22.49
C LYS A 204 -7.57 35.75 22.90
N GLY A 205 -6.64 34.80 22.85
CA GLY A 205 -6.92 33.44 23.30
C GLY A 205 -7.16 33.37 24.81
N ASP A 206 -8.28 32.80 25.20
CA ASP A 206 -8.57 32.39 26.58
C ASP A 206 -8.19 30.94 26.79
N LEU A 207 -7.59 30.64 27.93
CA LEU A 207 -7.21 29.28 28.29
C LEU A 207 -8.33 28.59 29.07
N LEU A 208 -8.76 27.45 28.54
CA LEU A 208 -9.78 26.59 29.11
C LEU A 208 -9.12 25.33 29.67
N VAL A 209 -9.33 25.07 30.96
CA VAL A 209 -8.72 23.93 31.66
C VAL A 209 -9.80 22.99 32.16
N GLY A 210 -9.82 21.76 31.64
CA GLY A 210 -10.69 20.70 32.12
C GLY A 210 -10.23 20.15 33.48
N VAL A 211 -11.16 20.07 34.43
CA VAL A 211 -10.95 19.60 35.81
C VAL A 211 -12.05 18.57 36.16
N PRO A 212 -12.01 17.36 35.57
CA PRO A 212 -13.11 16.41 35.64
C PRO A 212 -13.38 15.87 37.04
N GLY A 213 -12.40 15.88 37.95
CA GLY A 213 -12.58 15.46 39.36
C GLY A 213 -12.97 16.60 40.30
N PHE A 214 -13.42 17.75 39.78
CA PHE A 214 -13.85 18.86 40.62
C PHE A 214 -15.18 18.55 41.31
N ASP A 215 -15.20 18.68 42.63
CA ASP A 215 -16.41 18.62 43.45
C ASP A 215 -17.01 20.02 43.58
N THR A 216 -18.32 20.14 43.37
CA THR A 216 -19.07 21.31 43.85
C THR A 216 -19.44 21.12 45.32
N ALA A 217 -19.96 22.17 45.97
CA ALA A 217 -20.37 22.08 47.38
C ALA A 217 -21.42 20.99 47.67
N SER A 218 -22.16 20.51 46.66
CA SER A 218 -23.24 19.54 46.81
C SER A 218 -23.20 18.37 45.85
N ILE A 219 -22.28 18.35 44.89
CA ILE A 219 -22.23 17.36 43.80
C ILE A 219 -20.79 16.87 43.65
N PRO A 220 -20.48 15.63 44.07
CA PRO A 220 -19.15 15.04 43.92
C PRO A 220 -18.88 14.66 42.47
N ASP A 221 -17.63 14.79 42.01
CA ASP A 221 -17.17 14.45 40.65
C ASP A 221 -18.07 15.04 39.55
N ALA A 222 -18.66 16.21 39.83
CA ALA A 222 -19.45 16.94 38.84
C ALA A 222 -18.59 17.31 37.63
N GLY A 223 -17.30 17.55 37.89
CA GLY A 223 -16.34 18.06 36.93
C GLY A 223 -16.57 19.54 36.64
N ALA A 224 -15.55 20.17 36.08
CA ALA A 224 -15.60 21.58 35.72
C ALA A 224 -14.65 21.95 34.59
N VAL A 225 -14.90 23.12 34.00
CA VAL A 225 -13.95 23.84 33.15
C VAL A 225 -13.59 25.15 33.84
N PHE A 226 -12.29 25.41 33.97
CA PHE A 226 -11.75 26.61 34.57
C PHE A 226 -11.28 27.53 33.44
N VAL A 227 -11.85 28.73 33.39
CA VAL A 227 -11.61 29.72 32.33
C VAL A 227 -10.61 30.76 32.84
N PHE A 228 -9.59 31.03 32.04
CA PHE A 228 -8.62 32.09 32.28
C PHE A 228 -8.60 33.01 31.06
N TYR A 229 -9.10 34.23 31.23
CA TYR A 229 -9.15 35.18 30.13
C TYR A 229 -7.74 35.66 29.74
N GLY A 230 -7.49 35.72 28.44
CA GLY A 230 -6.26 36.25 27.86
C GLY A 230 -6.13 37.77 28.02
N PRO A 231 -4.93 38.33 27.84
CA PRO A 231 -3.66 37.65 27.70
C PRO A 231 -3.11 37.23 29.07
N LEU A 232 -2.50 36.04 29.13
CA LEU A 232 -1.80 35.55 30.30
C LEU A 232 -0.48 36.32 30.49
N THR A 233 -0.23 36.78 31.71
CA THR A 233 0.94 37.61 32.07
C THR A 233 1.76 37.06 33.24
N GLY A 234 1.86 35.73 33.33
CA GLY A 234 2.57 35.06 34.41
C GLY A 234 1.89 33.78 34.90
N ASN A 235 2.47 33.19 35.94
CA ASN A 235 1.84 32.05 36.62
C ASN A 235 0.50 32.47 37.25
N ARG A 236 -0.50 31.60 37.16
CA ARG A 236 -1.83 31.78 37.78
C ARG A 236 -2.10 30.66 38.78
N SER A 237 -2.88 30.98 39.81
CA SER A 237 -3.45 29.95 40.69
C SER A 237 -4.67 29.35 40.00
N LEU A 238 -4.82 28.02 40.06
CA LEU A 238 -6.01 27.32 39.57
C LEU A 238 -7.29 27.85 40.25
N GLY A 239 -7.22 28.14 41.56
CA GLY A 239 -8.34 28.74 42.29
C GLY A 239 -8.70 30.18 41.85
N GLY A 240 -7.80 30.86 41.13
CA GLY A 240 -7.98 32.20 40.58
C GLY A 240 -8.43 32.22 39.12
N ALA A 241 -9.12 31.17 38.66
CA ALA A 241 -9.85 31.19 37.39
C ALA A 241 -10.90 32.30 37.39
N ASP A 242 -11.07 32.96 36.25
CA ASP A 242 -11.99 34.08 36.08
C ASP A 242 -13.44 33.58 36.07
N ALA A 243 -13.68 32.39 35.49
CA ALA A 243 -14.94 31.64 35.59
C ALA A 243 -14.70 30.14 35.80
N ARG A 244 -15.72 29.47 36.36
CA ARG A 244 -15.77 28.01 36.56
C ARG A 244 -17.10 27.48 36.04
N LEU A 245 -17.06 26.72 34.96
CA LEU A 245 -18.21 26.05 34.38
C LEU A 245 -18.36 24.68 35.05
N VAL A 246 -19.38 24.46 35.88
CA VAL A 246 -19.50 23.25 36.70
C VAL A 246 -20.60 22.32 36.19
N GLY A 247 -20.33 21.02 36.23
CA GLY A 247 -21.30 19.98 35.87
C GLY A 247 -22.53 19.96 36.79
N THR A 248 -23.58 19.28 36.32
CA THR A 248 -24.90 19.32 36.96
C THR A 248 -25.29 18.04 37.69
N SER A 249 -24.45 17.01 37.67
CA SER A 249 -24.78 15.69 38.23
C SER A 249 -23.56 15.01 38.83
N PRO A 250 -23.74 14.14 39.85
CA PRO A 250 -22.65 13.37 40.41
C PRO A 250 -21.98 12.52 39.34
N ASP A 251 -20.66 12.38 39.41
CA ASP A 251 -19.85 11.58 38.48
C ASP A 251 -19.99 11.96 37.00
N SER A 252 -20.50 13.17 36.68
CA SER A 252 -20.67 13.61 35.30
C SER A 252 -19.33 13.86 34.60
N LEU A 253 -18.28 14.18 35.37
CA LEU A 253 -16.92 14.43 34.86
C LEU A 253 -16.87 15.50 33.77
N ALA A 254 -17.64 16.59 33.91
CA ALA A 254 -17.59 17.69 32.95
C ALA A 254 -16.17 18.25 32.81
N GLY A 255 -15.79 18.61 31.58
CA GLY A 255 -14.41 19.02 31.26
C GLY A 255 -13.46 17.84 31.02
N SER A 256 -13.98 16.64 30.77
CA SER A 256 -13.15 15.50 30.34
C SER A 256 -12.61 15.69 28.92
N SER A 257 -13.35 16.37 28.06
CA SER A 257 -12.93 16.80 26.72
C SER A 257 -13.45 18.21 26.43
N LEU A 258 -12.72 18.96 25.62
CA LEU A 258 -13.02 20.35 25.25
C LEU A 258 -12.73 20.55 23.76
N ALA A 259 -13.56 21.33 23.08
CA ALA A 259 -13.31 21.79 21.72
C ALA A 259 -13.82 23.21 21.52
N ARG A 260 -13.00 24.05 20.88
CA ARG A 260 -13.41 25.37 20.40
C ARG A 260 -14.32 25.18 19.20
N VAL A 261 -15.54 25.72 19.26
CA VAL A 261 -16.48 25.69 18.13
C VAL A 261 -16.26 26.86 17.19
N GLY A 262 -15.81 28.01 17.71
CA GLY A 262 -15.83 29.27 16.99
C GLY A 262 -17.14 30.03 17.25
N ASP A 263 -17.30 31.19 16.62
CA ASP A 263 -18.51 32.03 16.73
C ASP A 263 -19.67 31.43 15.92
N LEU A 264 -20.37 30.47 16.52
CA LEU A 264 -21.48 29.73 15.92
C LEU A 264 -22.76 30.57 15.87
N ASP A 265 -22.98 31.46 16.84
CA ASP A 265 -24.18 32.30 16.88
C ASP A 265 -24.01 33.71 16.29
N GLY A 266 -22.79 34.07 15.87
CA GLY A 266 -22.47 35.30 15.16
C GLY A 266 -22.39 36.52 16.07
N ASP A 267 -22.16 36.32 17.38
CA ASP A 267 -22.09 37.40 18.38
C ASP A 267 -20.67 37.96 18.58
N GLY A 268 -19.69 37.42 17.86
CA GLY A 268 -18.28 37.79 17.91
C GLY A 268 -17.50 37.14 19.04
N LYS A 269 -18.05 36.10 19.70
CA LYS A 269 -17.38 35.32 20.74
C LYS A 269 -17.42 33.86 20.38
N ASP A 270 -16.38 33.13 20.74
CA ASP A 270 -16.34 31.70 20.47
C ASP A 270 -17.29 30.92 21.40
N GLU A 271 -17.93 29.91 20.84
CA GLU A 271 -18.60 28.84 21.57
C GLU A 271 -17.61 27.73 22.00
N LEU A 272 -17.98 27.01 23.05
CA LEU A 272 -17.23 25.91 23.61
C LEU A 272 -18.09 24.64 23.73
N LEU A 273 -17.55 23.51 23.28
CA LEU A 273 -18.05 22.18 23.64
C LEU A 273 -17.37 21.67 24.89
N VAL A 274 -18.17 21.19 25.85
CA VAL A 274 -17.72 20.57 27.08
C VAL A 274 -18.25 19.14 27.17
N GLY A 275 -17.35 18.16 27.08
CA GLY A 275 -17.68 16.75 27.25
C GLY A 275 -17.74 16.34 28.72
N ALA A 276 -18.74 15.52 29.03
CA ALA A 276 -19.05 15.01 30.36
C ALA A 276 -19.51 13.54 30.24
N PRO A 277 -18.57 12.60 30.03
CA PRO A 277 -18.87 11.21 29.66
C PRO A 277 -19.60 10.41 30.73
N GLY A 278 -19.65 10.88 31.98
CA GLY A 278 -20.23 10.13 33.09
C GLY A 278 -19.37 8.93 33.52
N ARG A 279 -19.71 8.32 34.66
CA ARG A 279 -19.12 7.03 35.10
C ARG A 279 -20.15 5.91 35.09
N GLY A 280 -19.68 4.70 34.79
CA GLY A 280 -20.49 3.49 34.87
C GLY A 280 -21.66 3.50 33.89
N SER A 281 -22.87 3.38 34.40
CA SER A 281 -24.10 3.34 33.59
C SER A 281 -24.78 4.70 33.42
N GLN A 282 -24.11 5.80 33.78
CA GLN A 282 -24.68 7.13 33.60
C GLN A 282 -24.66 7.50 32.11
N PRO A 283 -25.71 8.20 31.61
CA PRO A 283 -25.67 8.70 30.24
C PRO A 283 -24.61 9.79 30.13
N GLY A 284 -23.77 9.71 29.09
CA GLY A 284 -22.83 10.77 28.77
C GLY A 284 -23.54 12.05 28.34
N ARG A 285 -22.87 13.18 28.47
CA ARG A 285 -23.41 14.49 28.07
C ARG A 285 -22.35 15.34 27.38
N VAL A 286 -22.83 16.22 26.53
CA VAL A 286 -22.05 17.32 25.96
C VAL A 286 -22.83 18.61 26.12
N TYR A 287 -22.14 19.67 26.52
CA TYR A 287 -22.70 21.00 26.69
C TYR A 287 -22.11 21.94 25.64
N LEU A 288 -22.97 22.63 24.89
CA LEU A 288 -22.58 23.76 24.05
C LEU A 288 -22.77 25.05 24.85
N VAL A 289 -21.65 25.65 25.23
CA VAL A 289 -21.57 26.85 26.06
C VAL A 289 -21.33 28.05 25.15
N SER A 290 -22.27 28.99 25.15
CA SER A 290 -22.11 30.28 24.45
C SER A 290 -21.00 31.12 25.05
N GLY A 291 -20.28 31.84 24.19
CA GLY A 291 -19.31 32.84 24.59
C GLY A 291 -19.93 33.95 25.47
N GLY A 292 -19.11 34.57 26.31
CA GLY A 292 -19.49 35.71 27.13
C GLY A 292 -18.44 36.11 28.15
N SER A 293 -18.65 37.26 28.81
CA SER A 293 -17.89 37.67 30.01
C SER A 293 -18.37 36.90 31.25
N LEU A 294 -18.11 35.60 31.25
CA LEU A 294 -18.42 34.69 32.34
C LEU A 294 -17.62 35.08 33.59
N SER A 295 -18.20 34.91 34.77
CA SER A 295 -17.48 35.16 36.02
C SER A 295 -17.99 34.30 37.16
N GLY A 296 -17.10 33.97 38.10
CA GLY A 296 -17.46 33.13 39.24
C GLY A 296 -17.86 31.72 38.82
N THR A 297 -18.83 31.12 39.50
CA THR A 297 -19.31 29.76 39.19
C THR A 297 -20.56 29.82 38.32
N VAL A 298 -20.50 29.20 37.15
CA VAL A 298 -21.59 29.08 36.18
C VAL A 298 -21.95 27.59 36.05
N THR A 299 -23.23 27.26 36.18
CA THR A 299 -23.69 25.87 36.08
C THR A 299 -23.99 25.52 34.62
N LEU A 300 -23.44 24.40 34.12
CA LEU A 300 -23.64 23.94 32.74
C LEU A 300 -25.10 23.58 32.38
N GLY A 301 -25.99 23.48 33.37
CA GLY A 301 -27.40 23.17 33.14
C GLY A 301 -28.20 24.25 32.44
N SER A 302 -27.66 25.47 32.31
CA SER A 302 -28.26 26.52 31.47
C SER A 302 -27.83 26.46 30.01
N SER A 303 -26.85 25.61 29.68
CA SER A 303 -26.33 25.45 28.32
C SER A 303 -27.18 24.47 27.50
N LYS A 304 -27.10 24.58 26.17
CA LYS A 304 -27.65 23.57 25.27
C LYS A 304 -26.95 22.24 25.56
N THR A 305 -27.73 21.19 25.81
CA THR A 305 -27.22 19.90 26.28
C THR A 305 -27.60 18.79 25.32
N PHE A 306 -26.62 17.98 24.94
CA PHE A 306 -26.81 16.73 24.20
C PHE A 306 -26.59 15.56 25.15
N VAL A 307 -27.56 14.65 25.20
CA VAL A 307 -27.60 13.55 26.17
C VAL A 307 -27.49 12.21 25.45
N GLY A 308 -26.56 11.40 25.91
CA GLY A 308 -26.33 10.05 25.46
C GLY A 308 -27.27 9.01 26.07
N GLN A 309 -27.07 7.74 25.69
CA GLN A 309 -27.69 6.59 26.32
C GLN A 309 -26.92 6.15 27.57
N PRO A 310 -27.55 5.47 28.53
CA PRO A 310 -26.87 4.96 29.73
C PRO A 310 -25.61 4.12 29.40
N GLY A 311 -24.44 4.57 29.85
CA GLY A 311 -23.16 3.86 29.67
C GLY A 311 -22.51 4.03 28.28
N ASP A 312 -23.03 4.91 27.43
CA ASP A 312 -22.47 5.17 26.10
C ASP A 312 -21.16 5.99 26.12
N LEU A 313 -20.87 6.64 27.24
CA LEU A 313 -19.72 7.52 27.45
C LEU A 313 -19.69 8.69 26.45
N ALA A 314 -20.84 9.19 26.00
CA ALA A 314 -20.93 10.34 25.11
C ALA A 314 -20.25 11.59 25.70
N GLY A 315 -19.41 12.25 24.90
CA GLY A 315 -18.57 13.35 25.37
C GLY A 315 -17.19 12.89 25.86
N THR A 316 -16.80 11.64 25.60
CA THR A 316 -15.41 11.19 25.79
C THR A 316 -14.45 11.98 24.91
N SER A 317 -14.86 12.29 23.68
CA SER A 317 -14.17 13.21 22.77
C SER A 317 -15.19 14.10 22.09
N VAL A 318 -14.82 15.36 21.85
CA VAL A 318 -15.62 16.34 21.12
C VAL A 318 -14.73 17.07 20.13
N ALA A 319 -15.31 17.47 19.00
CA ALA A 319 -14.65 18.27 17.98
C ALA A 319 -15.69 19.11 17.24
N SER A 320 -15.22 19.98 16.36
CA SER A 320 -16.07 20.79 15.48
C SER A 320 -15.35 21.07 14.17
N GLY A 321 -16.12 21.42 13.15
CA GLY A 321 -15.67 21.75 11.80
C GLY A 321 -16.91 22.03 10.93
N ASP A 322 -16.74 22.72 9.81
CA ASP A 322 -17.83 22.95 8.85
C ASP A 322 -17.91 21.76 7.89
N PHE A 323 -18.67 20.73 8.29
CA PHE A 323 -18.71 19.45 7.57
C PHE A 323 -19.80 19.41 6.48
N ASP A 324 -20.69 20.41 6.45
CA ASP A 324 -21.70 20.62 5.41
C ASP A 324 -21.48 21.90 4.57
N GLY A 325 -20.35 22.57 4.73
CA GLY A 325 -19.92 23.71 3.89
C GLY A 325 -20.85 24.92 3.96
N ASP A 326 -21.62 25.07 5.03
CA ASP A 326 -22.60 26.16 5.18
C ASP A 326 -22.00 27.44 5.80
N GLY A 327 -20.72 27.40 6.16
CA GLY A 327 -19.97 28.47 6.80
C GLY A 327 -20.10 28.50 8.31
N LYS A 328 -20.81 27.55 8.94
CA LYS A 328 -20.94 27.42 10.39
C LYS A 328 -20.30 26.13 10.86
N ALA A 329 -19.73 26.20 12.06
CA ALA A 329 -19.16 25.02 12.68
C ALA A 329 -20.26 24.02 13.10
N ASP A 330 -20.12 22.79 12.63
CA ASP A 330 -20.86 21.63 13.12
C ASP A 330 -20.16 21.01 14.33
N LEU A 331 -20.92 20.21 15.08
CA LEU A 331 -20.47 19.60 16.33
C LEU A 331 -20.34 18.09 16.14
N LEU A 332 -19.24 17.54 16.61
CA LEU A 332 -18.96 16.11 16.55
C LEU A 332 -18.75 15.56 17.97
N VAL A 333 -19.51 14.52 18.31
CA VAL A 333 -19.52 13.93 19.67
C VAL A 333 -19.19 12.45 19.61
N GLY A 334 -18.10 12.05 20.27
CA GLY A 334 -17.71 10.65 20.43
C GLY A 334 -18.35 9.97 21.66
N ALA A 335 -18.87 8.77 21.46
CA ALA A 335 -19.51 7.91 22.47
C ALA A 335 -18.99 6.46 22.35
N PRO A 336 -17.77 6.17 22.82
CA PRO A 336 -17.12 4.88 22.60
C PRO A 336 -17.74 3.70 23.37
N GLY A 337 -18.62 3.96 24.33
CA GLY A 337 -19.37 2.94 25.07
C GLY A 337 -20.66 2.51 24.39
N ASP A 338 -21.10 3.21 23.34
CA ASP A 338 -22.39 2.96 22.69
C ASP A 338 -22.50 1.51 22.16
N SER A 339 -23.71 0.95 22.24
CA SER A 339 -24.06 -0.37 21.69
C SER A 339 -23.09 -1.49 22.06
N GLY A 340 -22.70 -1.57 23.35
CA GLY A 340 -21.79 -2.60 23.86
C GLY A 340 -20.32 -2.31 23.52
N SER A 341 -19.94 -1.03 23.55
CA SER A 341 -18.62 -0.55 23.12
C SER A 341 -18.30 -0.80 21.65
N GLN A 342 -19.30 -1.00 20.81
CA GLN A 342 -19.15 -0.78 19.36
C GLN A 342 -18.69 0.65 19.11
N GLY A 343 -19.27 1.58 19.88
CA GLY A 343 -18.95 2.99 19.86
C GLY A 343 -19.59 3.72 18.69
N ALA A 344 -19.78 5.02 18.86
CA ALA A 344 -20.39 5.88 17.86
C ALA A 344 -19.78 7.28 17.85
N ALA A 345 -19.92 7.98 16.74
CA ALA A 345 -19.75 9.41 16.62
C ALA A 345 -21.05 10.05 16.10
N PHE A 346 -21.50 11.12 16.75
CA PHE A 346 -22.72 11.83 16.41
C PHE A 346 -22.39 13.19 15.81
N LEU A 347 -22.99 13.50 14.67
CA LEU A 347 -22.85 14.75 13.94
C LEU A 347 -24.09 15.63 14.13
N ILE A 348 -23.90 16.84 14.64
CA ILE A 348 -24.94 17.84 14.87
C ILE A 348 -24.61 19.07 14.05
N TYR A 349 -25.43 19.36 13.03
CA TYR A 349 -25.18 20.52 12.17
C TYR A 349 -25.42 21.84 12.90
N GLY A 350 -24.51 22.80 12.73
CA GLY A 350 -24.54 24.12 13.36
C GLY A 350 -25.73 24.97 12.90
N SER A 351 -26.21 24.72 11.68
CA SER A 351 -27.42 25.32 11.10
C SER A 351 -28.72 24.96 11.83
N GLN A 352 -28.73 23.90 12.64
CA GLN A 352 -29.95 23.39 13.26
C GLN A 352 -30.46 24.29 14.39
N THR A 353 -31.79 24.32 14.54
CA THR A 353 -32.41 24.93 15.72
C THR A 353 -32.18 24.05 16.94
N LEU A 354 -31.16 24.38 17.72
CA LEU A 354 -30.80 23.61 18.91
C LEU A 354 -31.74 23.91 20.09
N MET A 355 -32.48 22.89 20.54
CA MET A 355 -33.29 22.95 21.76
C MET A 355 -32.40 22.86 23.02
N PRO A 356 -32.88 23.30 24.21
CA PRO A 356 -32.08 23.27 25.44
C PRO A 356 -31.56 21.88 25.83
N THR A 357 -32.30 20.81 25.54
CA THR A 357 -31.86 19.43 25.77
C THR A 357 -32.33 18.52 24.65
N GLN A 358 -31.42 17.75 24.07
CA GLN A 358 -31.67 16.84 22.95
C GLN A 358 -30.95 15.50 23.16
N ASN A 359 -31.50 14.41 22.64
CA ASN A 359 -30.88 13.10 22.74
C ASN A 359 -29.95 12.87 21.54
N LEU A 360 -28.75 12.33 21.75
CA LEU A 360 -27.79 12.11 20.68
C LEU A 360 -28.31 11.15 19.59
N SER A 361 -29.13 10.18 19.99
CA SER A 361 -29.75 9.21 19.08
C SER A 361 -30.75 9.80 18.07
N SER A 362 -31.06 11.10 18.14
CA SER A 362 -31.87 11.78 17.10
C SER A 362 -31.05 12.40 15.98
N PHE A 363 -29.72 12.40 16.08
CA PHE A 363 -28.83 13.01 15.09
C PHE A 363 -28.19 11.98 14.16
N THR A 364 -27.55 12.48 13.11
CA THR A 364 -26.74 11.65 12.19
C THR A 364 -25.64 10.95 12.99
N THR A 365 -25.50 9.65 12.76
CA THR A 365 -24.61 8.81 13.56
C THR A 365 -23.73 7.97 12.66
N PHE A 366 -22.43 7.98 12.94
CA PHE A 366 -21.50 6.94 12.52
C PHE A 366 -21.39 5.90 13.64
N ALA A 367 -21.69 4.64 13.34
CA ALA A 367 -21.52 3.53 14.26
C ALA A 367 -20.25 2.74 13.90
N GLY A 368 -19.51 2.30 14.91
CA GLY A 368 -18.39 1.36 14.72
C GLY A 368 -18.85 0.03 14.11
N GLU A 369 -17.91 -0.80 13.68
CA GLU A 369 -18.23 -2.06 12.98
C GLU A 369 -18.69 -3.16 13.94
N LEU A 370 -17.92 -3.43 15.00
CA LEU A 370 -18.15 -4.53 15.93
C LEU A 370 -18.08 -4.08 17.39
N ALA A 371 -18.77 -4.83 18.26
CA ALA A 371 -18.72 -4.61 19.70
C ALA A 371 -17.28 -4.73 20.23
N GLY A 372 -16.81 -3.70 20.93
CA GLY A 372 -15.46 -3.60 21.48
C GLY A 372 -14.51 -2.71 20.69
N ASP A 373 -14.90 -2.26 19.49
CA ASP A 373 -14.07 -1.41 18.62
C ASP A 373 -13.87 0.00 19.19
N GLN A 374 -14.83 0.48 19.98
CA GLN A 374 -14.80 1.79 20.64
C GLN A 374 -14.68 2.95 19.65
N ALA A 375 -15.42 2.91 18.54
CA ALA A 375 -15.50 4.05 17.62
C ALA A 375 -15.97 5.31 18.36
N GLY A 376 -15.43 6.47 17.97
CA GLY A 376 -15.67 7.73 18.67
C GLY A 376 -14.90 7.84 19.99
N ARG A 377 -13.86 7.02 20.22
CA ARG A 377 -12.93 7.25 21.34
C ARG A 377 -12.15 8.56 21.16
N ALA A 378 -11.80 8.85 19.92
CA ALA A 378 -11.25 10.12 19.48
C ALA A 378 -12.05 10.56 18.25
N VAL A 379 -12.38 11.84 18.20
CA VAL A 379 -12.96 12.49 17.03
C VAL A 379 -12.21 13.79 16.79
N SER A 380 -12.06 14.18 15.54
CA SER A 380 -11.44 15.44 15.12
C SER A 380 -12.03 15.84 13.77
N SER A 381 -12.02 17.13 13.44
CA SER A 381 -12.04 17.52 12.03
C SER A 381 -10.74 17.03 11.38
N ALA A 382 -10.80 16.59 10.13
CA ALA A 382 -9.65 16.34 9.28
C ALA A 382 -9.18 17.62 8.57
N GLY A 383 -9.89 18.75 8.77
CA GLY A 383 -9.82 19.90 7.88
C GLY A 383 -10.30 19.52 6.47
N ASP A 384 -10.02 20.35 5.48
CA ASP A 384 -10.26 20.02 4.07
C ASP A 384 -9.14 19.11 3.56
N PHE A 385 -9.28 17.80 3.76
CA PHE A 385 -8.20 16.84 3.49
C PHE A 385 -8.05 16.54 2.00
N ASP A 386 -9.16 16.54 1.26
CA ASP A 386 -9.14 16.28 -0.18
C ASP A 386 -9.02 17.54 -1.04
N GLY A 387 -9.22 18.73 -0.47
CA GLY A 387 -9.10 20.02 -1.13
C GLY A 387 -10.39 20.45 -1.83
N ASP A 388 -11.56 19.97 -1.37
CA ASP A 388 -12.86 20.27 -1.95
C ASP A 388 -13.55 21.52 -1.33
N GLY A 389 -12.89 22.15 -0.37
CA GLY A 389 -13.37 23.34 0.34
C GLY A 389 -14.29 23.06 1.52
N VAL A 390 -14.58 21.80 1.84
CA VAL A 390 -15.43 21.37 2.96
C VAL A 390 -14.57 20.61 3.96
N ALA A 391 -14.84 20.78 5.27
CA ALA A 391 -14.09 20.03 6.25
C ALA A 391 -14.51 18.54 6.25
N ASP A 392 -13.54 17.66 6.43
CA ASP A 392 -13.73 16.22 6.59
C ASP A 392 -13.72 15.81 8.06
N ILE A 393 -14.14 14.58 8.34
CA ILE A 393 -14.31 14.02 9.68
C ILE A 393 -13.36 12.85 9.92
N LEU A 394 -12.71 12.83 11.09
CA LEU A 394 -11.97 11.68 11.59
C LEU A 394 -12.66 11.02 12.77
N VAL A 395 -12.76 9.69 12.74
CA VAL A 395 -13.27 8.87 13.86
C VAL A 395 -12.28 7.77 14.20
N GLY A 396 -11.81 7.74 15.44
CA GLY A 396 -10.91 6.72 15.96
C GLY A 396 -11.64 5.58 16.67
N ALA A 397 -11.26 4.33 16.35
CA ALA A 397 -11.76 3.09 16.95
C ALA A 397 -10.59 2.23 17.45
N PRO A 398 -9.95 2.58 18.59
CA PRO A 398 -8.72 1.94 19.03
C PRO A 398 -8.89 0.49 19.52
N GLY A 399 -10.11 0.03 19.79
CA GLY A 399 -10.41 -1.34 20.18
C GLY A 399 -10.45 -2.32 19.00
N TYR A 400 -10.52 -1.82 17.77
CA TYR A 400 -10.65 -2.63 16.56
C TYR A 400 -9.62 -3.76 16.48
N SER A 401 -10.07 -4.95 16.06
CA SER A 401 -9.25 -6.16 15.90
C SER A 401 -8.42 -6.51 17.15
N GLY A 402 -9.04 -6.42 18.33
CA GLY A 402 -8.39 -6.75 19.60
C GLY A 402 -7.35 -5.72 20.07
N GLY A 403 -7.50 -4.46 19.68
CA GLY A 403 -6.64 -3.35 20.11
C GLY A 403 -5.57 -2.92 19.09
N GLN A 404 -5.61 -3.43 17.85
CA GLN A 404 -4.81 -2.89 16.75
C GLN A 404 -5.23 -1.43 16.48
N GLY A 405 -6.54 -1.21 16.51
CA GLY A 405 -7.17 0.09 16.34
C GLY A 405 -7.25 0.54 14.89
N GLN A 406 -8.26 1.35 14.59
CA GLN A 406 -8.58 1.86 13.26
C GLN A 406 -8.92 3.35 13.32
N VAL A 407 -8.78 4.04 12.18
CA VAL A 407 -9.29 5.40 11.97
C VAL A 407 -10.12 5.40 10.70
N TYR A 408 -11.26 6.06 10.75
CA TYR A 408 -12.13 6.32 9.62
C TYR A 408 -11.96 7.80 9.23
N LEU A 409 -11.69 8.05 7.95
CA LEU A 409 -11.82 9.36 7.32
C LEU A 409 -13.16 9.36 6.59
N ILE A 410 -14.02 10.32 6.92
CA ILE A 410 -15.36 10.46 6.37
C ILE A 410 -15.40 11.82 5.69
N LYS A 411 -15.68 11.80 4.38
CA LYS A 411 -15.76 13.00 3.56
C LYS A 411 -16.84 13.94 4.08
N GLY A 412 -16.54 15.23 4.18
CA GLY A 412 -17.53 16.30 4.31
C GLY A 412 -18.48 16.31 3.12
N ASN A 413 -19.68 16.85 3.29
CA ASN A 413 -20.62 16.97 2.19
C ASN A 413 -21.28 18.33 2.21
N GLY A 414 -20.59 19.30 1.63
CA GLY A 414 -21.12 20.62 1.37
C GLY A 414 -21.69 20.77 -0.03
N PRO A 415 -22.47 21.84 -0.27
CA PRO A 415 -22.89 22.14 -1.61
C PRO A 415 -21.65 22.57 -2.41
N ARG A 416 -21.45 21.92 -3.56
CA ARG A 416 -20.37 22.25 -4.50
C ARG A 416 -20.90 23.07 -5.66
N SER A 417 -20.03 23.84 -6.28
CA SER A 417 -20.35 24.59 -7.48
C SER A 417 -20.37 23.65 -8.67
N TRP A 418 -21.51 23.63 -9.37
CA TRP A 418 -21.71 22.86 -10.59
C TRP A 418 -21.76 23.79 -11.78
N TYR A 419 -20.85 23.54 -12.72
CA TYR A 419 -20.75 24.26 -13.98
C TYR A 419 -21.35 23.37 -15.08
N PRO A 420 -22.18 23.91 -15.99
CA PRO A 420 -22.62 23.16 -17.16
C PRO A 420 -21.40 22.69 -17.95
N ASP A 421 -21.34 21.40 -18.24
CA ASP A 421 -20.27 20.74 -18.99
C ASP A 421 -20.90 20.29 -20.31
N HIS A 422 -20.61 20.98 -21.41
CA HIS A 422 -21.35 20.81 -22.66
C HIS A 422 -20.73 19.77 -23.60
N ASP A 423 -19.47 19.44 -23.43
CA ASP A 423 -18.71 18.48 -24.24
C ASP A 423 -18.20 17.24 -23.46
N GLU A 424 -18.49 17.20 -22.16
CA GLU A 424 -18.31 16.06 -21.25
C GLU A 424 -16.84 15.71 -20.97
N ASP A 425 -15.95 16.71 -20.91
CA ASP A 425 -14.53 16.50 -20.57
C ASP A 425 -14.22 16.61 -19.06
N GLY A 426 -15.19 17.05 -18.26
CA GLY A 426 -15.08 17.18 -16.82
C GLY A 426 -14.69 18.57 -16.31
N PHE A 427 -14.56 19.55 -17.19
CA PHE A 427 -14.56 20.98 -16.88
C PHE A 427 -15.85 21.62 -17.37
N GLY A 428 -16.23 22.75 -16.77
CA GLY A 428 -17.47 23.43 -17.16
C GLY A 428 -17.31 24.92 -17.34
N ASP A 429 -18.29 25.48 -18.04
CA ASP A 429 -18.35 26.84 -18.56
C ASP A 429 -18.01 27.87 -17.47
N SER A 430 -16.83 28.46 -17.60
CA SER A 430 -16.32 29.47 -16.68
C SER A 430 -17.10 30.80 -16.73
N GLY A 431 -17.87 31.03 -17.81
CA GLY A 431 -18.79 32.15 -17.98
C GLY A 431 -20.21 31.90 -17.49
N ALA A 432 -20.57 30.66 -17.19
CA ALA A 432 -21.88 30.30 -16.66
C ALA A 432 -22.00 30.59 -15.15
N VAL A 433 -23.23 30.84 -14.69
CA VAL A 433 -23.50 30.94 -13.25
C VAL A 433 -23.50 29.53 -12.67
N ALA A 434 -22.52 29.23 -11.83
CA ALA A 434 -22.45 27.95 -11.12
C ALA A 434 -23.71 27.71 -10.26
N MET A 435 -24.23 26.49 -10.31
CA MET A 435 -25.29 26.04 -9.41
C MET A 435 -24.66 25.43 -8.15
N LEU A 436 -25.01 25.95 -6.99
CA LEU A 436 -24.51 25.46 -5.72
C LEU A 436 -25.44 24.35 -5.19
N ASP A 437 -25.00 23.09 -5.22
CA ASP A 437 -25.78 21.93 -4.77
C ASP A 437 -24.87 20.76 -4.36
N CYS A 438 -25.34 19.84 -3.52
CA CYS A 438 -24.55 18.68 -3.07
C CYS A 438 -24.38 17.62 -4.16
N VAL A 439 -25.32 17.55 -5.10
CA VAL A 439 -25.35 16.60 -6.23
C VAL A 439 -25.55 17.36 -7.53
N PRO A 440 -25.09 16.84 -8.68
CA PRO A 440 -25.27 17.57 -9.93
C PRO A 440 -26.76 17.64 -10.23
N PRO A 441 -27.24 18.75 -10.82
CA PRO A 441 -28.61 18.83 -11.26
C PRO A 441 -29.00 17.64 -12.15
N SER A 442 -30.18 17.07 -11.89
CA SER A 442 -30.63 15.83 -12.54
C SER A 442 -30.85 15.89 -14.07
N ILE A 443 -30.67 17.06 -14.67
CA ILE A 443 -30.85 17.32 -16.11
C ILE A 443 -29.61 18.07 -16.59
N GLY A 444 -28.99 17.59 -17.67
CA GLY A 444 -27.75 18.14 -18.23
C GLY A 444 -26.50 17.41 -17.75
N HIS A 445 -25.37 17.80 -18.33
CA HIS A 445 -24.04 17.36 -17.94
C HIS A 445 -23.40 18.51 -17.16
N TRP A 446 -22.71 18.17 -16.07
CA TRP A 446 -22.21 19.13 -15.10
C TRP A 446 -20.85 18.69 -14.58
N ALA A 447 -19.91 19.62 -14.56
CA ALA A 447 -18.60 19.47 -13.96
C ALA A 447 -18.54 20.23 -12.62
N ASP A 448 -17.75 19.72 -11.68
CA ASP A 448 -17.42 20.41 -10.43
C ASP A 448 -16.10 21.19 -10.51
N LYS A 449 -15.40 21.10 -11.65
CA LYS A 449 -14.29 21.96 -12.02
C LYS A 449 -14.77 23.06 -12.97
N ALA A 450 -14.35 24.29 -12.71
CA ALA A 450 -14.54 25.42 -13.63
C ALA A 450 -13.30 25.60 -14.50
N GLY A 451 -13.39 26.50 -15.47
CA GLY A 451 -12.22 26.99 -16.20
C GLY A 451 -12.09 26.43 -17.60
N ASP A 452 -13.12 25.74 -18.09
CA ASP A 452 -13.22 25.43 -19.50
C ASP A 452 -13.30 26.75 -20.29
N CYS A 453 -12.40 26.87 -21.28
CA CYS A 453 -12.32 27.98 -22.19
C CYS A 453 -12.97 27.67 -23.55
N GLU A 454 -13.31 26.41 -23.85
CA GLU A 454 -14.06 25.98 -25.03
C GLU A 454 -15.01 24.80 -24.73
N ASP A 455 -16.19 25.12 -24.21
CA ASP A 455 -17.24 24.18 -23.81
C ASP A 455 -17.80 23.24 -24.90
N SER A 456 -17.35 23.33 -26.14
CA SER A 456 -17.81 22.49 -27.25
C SER A 456 -16.74 21.55 -27.79
N ASN A 457 -15.53 21.60 -27.24
CA ASN A 457 -14.40 20.81 -27.68
C ASN A 457 -13.64 20.16 -26.50
N PRO A 458 -13.82 18.84 -26.27
CA PRO A 458 -13.28 18.15 -25.09
C PRO A 458 -11.76 17.94 -25.11
N ALA A 459 -11.08 18.53 -26.10
CA ALA A 459 -9.63 18.56 -26.23
C ALA A 459 -9.01 19.86 -25.71
N ILE A 460 -9.82 20.89 -25.42
CA ILE A 460 -9.37 22.19 -24.92
C ILE A 460 -9.92 22.35 -23.49
N ASN A 461 -9.07 22.20 -22.50
CA ASN A 461 -9.44 22.31 -21.09
C ASN A 461 -8.21 22.48 -20.19
N PRO A 462 -8.38 22.87 -18.91
CA PRO A 462 -7.25 23.07 -17.99
C PRO A 462 -6.29 21.89 -17.79
N ASP A 463 -6.71 20.65 -18.06
CA ASP A 463 -5.85 19.46 -17.95
C ASP A 463 -5.20 19.05 -19.29
N ALA A 464 -5.51 19.75 -20.39
CA ALA A 464 -4.94 19.48 -21.72
C ALA A 464 -3.48 19.96 -21.83
N ALA A 465 -2.74 19.40 -22.79
CA ALA A 465 -1.39 19.85 -23.10
C ALA A 465 -1.45 20.95 -24.16
N GLU A 466 -0.68 22.02 -23.98
CA GLU A 466 -0.56 23.09 -24.96
C GLU A 466 0.16 22.60 -26.24
N LEU A 467 -0.34 23.04 -27.40
CA LEU A 467 0.15 22.61 -28.72
C LEU A 467 0.37 23.81 -29.66
N CYS A 468 1.57 23.98 -30.19
CA CYS A 468 1.89 24.92 -31.27
C CYS A 468 1.19 24.57 -32.60
N SER A 469 0.74 23.33 -32.77
CA SER A 469 0.02 22.93 -33.98
C SER A 469 -1.39 23.54 -34.08
N THR A 470 -1.95 24.01 -32.97
CA THR A 470 -3.26 24.67 -32.83
C THR A 470 -3.12 26.18 -32.70
N VAL A 471 -2.43 26.79 -33.66
CA VAL A 471 -2.07 28.23 -33.69
C VAL A 471 -3.18 29.16 -33.18
N GLY A 472 -2.89 29.88 -32.10
CA GLY A 472 -3.70 30.90 -31.45
C GLY A 472 -4.82 30.37 -30.56
N ILE A 473 -4.86 29.06 -30.34
CA ILE A 473 -5.74 28.39 -29.38
C ILE A 473 -4.94 28.19 -28.08
N ASP A 474 -5.58 28.43 -26.95
CA ASP A 474 -5.07 28.17 -25.62
C ASP A 474 -5.66 26.81 -25.21
N ASP A 475 -4.96 25.72 -25.50
CA ASP A 475 -5.49 24.37 -25.35
C ASP A 475 -5.61 23.99 -23.88
N ASN A 476 -4.70 24.49 -23.03
CA ASN A 476 -4.67 24.22 -21.59
C ASN A 476 -5.38 25.28 -20.74
N CYS A 477 -6.06 26.24 -21.37
CA CYS A 477 -6.81 27.33 -20.72
C CYS A 477 -6.03 28.12 -19.66
N ASP A 478 -4.71 28.27 -19.78
CA ASP A 478 -3.87 29.00 -18.81
C ASP A 478 -3.72 30.51 -19.13
N GLY A 479 -4.32 30.94 -20.25
CA GLY A 479 -4.28 32.30 -20.77
C GLY A 479 -3.12 32.55 -21.74
N GLN A 480 -2.35 31.54 -22.14
CA GLN A 480 -1.20 31.65 -23.02
C GLN A 480 -1.25 30.64 -24.17
N ALA A 481 -1.92 31.03 -25.26
CA ALA A 481 -1.83 30.31 -26.52
C ALA A 481 -0.40 30.31 -27.10
N ASP A 482 0.02 29.16 -27.63
CA ASP A 482 1.28 28.96 -28.36
C ASP A 482 2.54 29.34 -27.55
N ASP A 483 2.57 28.98 -26.27
CA ASP A 483 3.68 29.34 -25.38
C ASP A 483 4.91 28.42 -25.51
N SER A 484 6.00 28.75 -24.82
CA SER A 484 7.24 27.96 -24.86
C SER A 484 7.17 26.61 -24.13
N THR A 485 6.10 26.35 -23.37
CA THR A 485 5.84 25.09 -22.67
C THR A 485 5.03 24.10 -23.51
N ALA A 486 4.53 24.52 -24.67
CA ALA A 486 3.85 23.67 -25.63
C ALA A 486 4.65 22.40 -25.96
N SER A 487 3.96 21.26 -25.90
CA SER A 487 4.61 19.95 -25.95
C SER A 487 5.23 19.60 -27.31
N ASP A 488 4.81 20.30 -28.37
CA ASP A 488 5.32 20.21 -29.74
C ASP A 488 6.11 21.47 -30.19
N ALA A 489 6.56 22.32 -29.25
CA ALA A 489 7.30 23.53 -29.58
C ALA A 489 8.64 23.28 -30.29
N PRO A 490 8.88 23.88 -31.47
CA PRO A 490 10.13 23.74 -32.21
C PRO A 490 11.28 24.54 -31.58
N LEU A 491 12.50 24.15 -31.95
CA LEU A 491 13.74 24.79 -31.51
C LEU A 491 14.21 25.86 -32.52
N TRP A 492 14.62 27.02 -32.01
CA TRP A 492 15.14 28.16 -32.77
C TRP A 492 16.60 28.45 -32.41
N PHE A 493 17.36 28.87 -33.41
CA PHE A 493 18.78 29.24 -33.31
C PHE A 493 19.00 30.64 -33.84
N LYS A 494 19.96 31.39 -33.29
CA LYS A 494 20.19 32.79 -33.65
C LYS A 494 21.02 32.92 -34.94
N ASP A 495 20.51 33.68 -35.89
CA ASP A 495 21.08 34.03 -37.20
C ASP A 495 21.37 35.54 -37.21
N ALA A 496 22.64 35.92 -37.09
CA ALA A 496 23.03 37.31 -36.79
C ALA A 496 23.17 38.19 -38.03
N ASP A 497 23.36 37.62 -39.23
CA ASP A 497 23.62 38.34 -40.48
C ASP A 497 22.46 38.22 -41.51
N HIS A 498 21.44 37.41 -41.18
CA HIS A 498 20.20 37.18 -41.92
C HIS A 498 20.38 36.42 -43.23
N ASP A 499 21.40 35.59 -43.32
CA ASP A 499 21.69 34.78 -44.50
C ASP A 499 21.00 33.40 -44.50
N LEU A 500 20.28 33.08 -43.42
CA LEU A 500 19.57 31.83 -43.11
C LEU A 500 20.41 30.71 -42.47
N HIS A 501 21.64 30.99 -42.01
CA HIS A 501 22.53 30.02 -41.36
C HIS A 501 22.82 30.36 -39.89
N ALA A 502 22.00 29.82 -38.99
CA ALA A 502 22.09 30.15 -37.56
C ALA A 502 23.22 29.42 -36.78
N ASP A 503 23.79 30.08 -35.76
CA ASP A 503 24.78 29.50 -34.84
C ASP A 503 24.11 28.47 -33.89
N ILE A 504 24.38 27.18 -34.16
CA ILE A 504 23.79 26.05 -33.43
C ILE A 504 24.40 25.78 -32.04
N PHE A 505 25.49 26.44 -31.66
CA PHE A 505 26.24 26.10 -30.45
C PHE A 505 26.14 27.11 -29.30
N THR A 506 25.58 28.31 -29.52
CA THR A 506 25.56 29.35 -28.49
C THR A 506 24.20 29.96 -28.14
N SER A 507 23.16 29.75 -28.94
CA SER A 507 21.81 30.31 -28.68
C SER A 507 20.69 29.35 -29.09
N LEU A 508 19.97 28.80 -28.10
CA LEU A 508 18.85 27.90 -28.26
C LEU A 508 17.63 28.44 -27.51
N GLU A 509 16.51 28.59 -28.22
CA GLU A 509 15.23 28.97 -27.61
C GLU A 509 14.11 28.09 -28.17
N GLN A 510 13.24 27.55 -27.28
CA GLN A 510 12.11 26.71 -27.66
C GLN A 510 10.84 27.56 -27.64
N SER A 511 10.12 27.61 -28.76
CA SER A 511 9.02 28.54 -28.96
C SER A 511 8.17 28.15 -30.18
N CYS A 512 6.86 28.36 -30.13
CA CYS A 512 5.98 28.15 -31.29
C CYS A 512 6.24 29.10 -32.47
N SER A 513 6.94 30.23 -32.24
CA SER A 513 7.29 31.21 -33.27
C SER A 513 8.71 31.75 -33.14
N ALA A 514 9.25 32.33 -34.21
CA ALA A 514 10.61 32.87 -34.22
C ALA A 514 10.76 33.98 -33.15
N PRO A 515 11.73 33.88 -32.22
CA PRO A 515 11.95 34.90 -31.17
C PRO A 515 12.32 36.30 -31.71
N GLY A 516 12.73 36.39 -32.98
CA GLY A 516 13.03 37.63 -33.69
C GLY A 516 13.43 37.37 -35.14
N ALA A 517 13.71 38.43 -35.90
CA ALA A 517 14.19 38.31 -37.29
C ALA A 517 15.58 37.64 -37.38
N ASP A 518 16.34 37.70 -36.28
CA ASP A 518 17.68 37.14 -36.15
C ASP A 518 17.63 35.65 -35.71
N TRP A 519 16.58 34.89 -36.05
CA TRP A 519 16.40 33.50 -35.60
C TRP A 519 15.87 32.59 -36.70
N SER A 520 16.52 31.45 -36.92
CA SER A 520 16.21 30.45 -37.96
C SER A 520 16.03 29.05 -37.39
N ARG A 521 15.30 28.18 -38.10
CA ARG A 521 15.10 26.75 -37.74
C ARG A 521 16.14 25.89 -38.46
N ASN A 522 16.72 24.91 -37.76
CA ASN A 522 17.72 23.96 -38.31
C ASN A 522 17.14 23.03 -39.42
N GLU A 523 15.88 23.20 -39.80
CA GLU A 523 15.25 22.44 -40.88
C GLU A 523 15.43 23.09 -42.26
N ASP A 524 15.85 24.37 -42.33
CA ASP A 524 16.06 25.12 -43.59
C ASP A 524 17.51 25.00 -44.13
N ARG A 525 18.18 23.86 -43.89
CA ARG A 525 19.62 23.63 -44.15
C ARG A 525 20.07 24.00 -45.57
N LEU A 526 20.93 25.02 -45.67
CA LEU A 526 21.86 25.25 -46.79
C LEU A 526 23.25 25.80 -46.36
N GLY A 527 23.80 25.41 -45.19
CA GLY A 527 25.26 25.42 -44.93
C GLY A 527 25.77 26.40 -43.86
N ASP A 528 26.48 25.89 -42.87
CA ASP A 528 26.93 26.66 -41.68
C ASP A 528 27.97 27.76 -42.03
N GLU A 529 27.90 28.93 -41.37
CA GLU A 529 28.87 30.04 -41.52
C GLU A 529 30.27 29.74 -40.93
N CYS A 530 31.30 30.42 -41.45
CA CYS A 530 32.71 30.15 -41.19
C CYS A 530 33.31 30.93 -39.99
N PHE A 531 34.16 30.27 -39.21
CA PHE A 531 34.73 30.73 -37.93
C PHE A 531 35.97 31.66 -38.05
N GLU A 532 35.89 32.86 -38.66
CA GLU A 532 37.00 33.84 -38.59
C GLU A 532 36.52 35.27 -38.22
N PRO A 533 37.27 36.05 -37.41
CA PRO A 533 36.85 37.39 -37.00
C PRO A 533 36.75 38.35 -38.19
N GLY A 534 35.52 38.78 -38.53
CA GLY A 534 35.20 39.64 -39.67
C GLY A 534 34.54 38.93 -40.85
N ALA A 535 34.26 37.62 -40.74
CA ALA A 535 33.47 36.86 -41.71
C ALA A 535 31.95 37.09 -41.56
N ASP A 536 31.51 37.68 -40.44
CA ASP A 536 30.14 38.13 -40.18
C ASP A 536 29.67 39.31 -41.08
N GLU A 537 30.52 39.74 -42.03
CA GLU A 537 30.20 40.78 -43.02
C GLU A 537 30.57 40.39 -44.49
N ASP A 538 30.98 39.15 -44.80
CA ASP A 538 31.41 38.74 -46.17
C ASP A 538 30.39 37.78 -46.87
N PRO A 539 29.63 38.25 -47.87
CA PRO A 539 28.56 37.47 -48.52
C PRO A 539 29.04 36.38 -49.50
N ASP A 540 30.35 36.24 -49.75
CA ASP A 540 30.90 35.31 -50.76
C ASP A 540 31.59 34.06 -50.15
N SER A 541 31.66 33.92 -48.82
CA SER A 541 32.30 32.80 -48.12
C SER A 541 31.27 31.82 -47.55
N ASN A 542 31.14 30.65 -48.18
CA ASN A 542 30.35 29.53 -47.66
C ASN A 542 31.02 28.20 -48.05
N GLU A 543 30.59 27.11 -47.41
CA GLU A 543 31.12 25.74 -47.60
C GLU A 543 31.05 25.18 -49.05
N HIS A 544 30.55 25.96 -50.02
CA HIS A 544 30.33 25.55 -51.41
C HIS A 544 30.96 26.47 -52.48
N ALA A 545 31.77 27.47 -52.11
CA ALA A 545 32.46 28.31 -53.09
C ALA A 545 33.55 27.54 -53.88
N LEU A 546 33.76 27.89 -55.15
CA LEU A 546 34.81 27.29 -56.00
C LEU A 546 36.14 28.02 -55.82
N GLU A 547 37.16 27.29 -55.38
CA GLU A 547 38.51 27.80 -55.13
C GLU A 547 39.21 28.31 -56.39
N ALA A 548 39.69 29.54 -56.32
CA ALA A 548 40.52 30.20 -57.32
C ALA A 548 41.94 30.33 -56.78
N CYS A 549 42.98 30.19 -57.62
CA CYS A 549 44.38 30.33 -57.18
C CYS A 549 44.73 31.79 -56.84
N ASP A 550 44.17 32.33 -55.77
CA ASP A 550 44.23 33.74 -55.39
C ASP A 550 44.55 33.99 -53.91
N THR A 551 44.94 32.95 -53.17
CA THR A 551 45.45 32.99 -51.79
C THR A 551 44.43 33.27 -50.69
N LYS A 552 43.13 33.15 -50.99
CA LYS A 552 42.03 33.18 -50.01
C LYS A 552 41.43 31.79 -49.83
N ASP A 553 40.89 31.52 -48.64
CA ASP A 553 40.10 30.32 -48.36
C ASP A 553 38.63 30.68 -48.58
N ASN A 554 38.18 30.55 -49.83
CA ASN A 554 36.86 31.01 -50.25
C ASN A 554 35.76 30.01 -49.87
N ASN A 555 36.11 28.75 -49.59
CA ASN A 555 35.19 27.68 -49.23
C ASN A 555 35.25 27.26 -47.76
N CYS A 556 36.01 28.00 -46.95
CA CYS A 556 36.10 27.88 -45.50
C CYS A 556 36.55 26.52 -44.97
N ASN A 557 37.35 25.78 -45.72
CA ASN A 557 37.82 24.47 -45.30
C ASN A 557 39.17 24.50 -44.56
N GLY A 558 39.75 25.70 -44.38
CA GLY A 558 41.02 25.94 -43.70
C GLY A 558 42.26 25.79 -44.58
N GLU A 559 42.11 25.49 -45.88
CA GLU A 559 43.19 25.39 -46.86
C GLU A 559 43.03 26.44 -47.99
N VAL A 560 44.14 26.73 -48.68
CA VAL A 560 44.20 27.81 -49.69
C VAL A 560 44.70 27.23 -51.02
N ASP A 561 43.93 27.42 -52.11
CA ASP A 561 44.25 27.11 -53.52
C ASP A 561 44.34 25.59 -53.94
N GLU A 562 43.44 24.70 -53.51
CA GLU A 562 43.54 23.23 -53.63
C GLU A 562 43.01 22.56 -54.93
N GLY A 563 42.71 23.32 -55.99
CA GLY A 563 41.76 22.91 -57.05
C GLY A 563 42.21 22.04 -58.26
N ASP A 564 43.43 22.11 -58.81
CA ASP A 564 43.65 21.66 -60.22
C ASP A 564 44.59 20.44 -60.43
N GLY A 565 44.11 19.24 -60.07
CA GLY A 565 44.87 17.98 -60.17
C GLY A 565 44.02 16.69 -60.23
N ALA A 566 44.56 15.61 -60.82
CA ALA A 566 43.86 14.33 -60.99
C ALA A 566 43.68 13.58 -59.67
N VAL A 567 42.45 13.13 -59.42
CA VAL A 567 41.99 12.58 -58.13
C VAL A 567 42.15 11.06 -58.10
N TRP A 568 42.80 10.54 -57.07
CA TRP A 568 42.88 9.12 -56.76
C TRP A 568 42.24 8.85 -55.39
N TYR A 569 41.51 7.75 -55.29
CA TYR A 569 40.72 7.39 -54.10
C TYR A 569 41.49 6.34 -53.32
N VAL A 570 41.60 6.50 -52.00
CA VAL A 570 42.26 5.49 -51.19
C VAL A 570 41.38 4.23 -51.19
N ASP A 571 42.01 3.07 -51.14
CA ASP A 571 41.37 1.75 -51.07
C ASP A 571 41.94 1.09 -49.82
N VAL A 572 41.33 1.40 -48.66
CA VAL A 572 41.87 1.03 -47.34
C VAL A 572 41.66 -0.45 -47.02
N ASP A 573 40.56 -1.04 -47.45
CA ASP A 573 40.23 -2.44 -47.19
C ASP A 573 40.68 -3.41 -48.31
N HIS A 574 41.22 -2.88 -49.41
CA HIS A 574 41.78 -3.60 -50.55
C HIS A 574 40.77 -4.41 -51.36
N ASP A 575 39.51 -4.00 -51.43
CA ASP A 575 38.49 -4.66 -52.23
C ASP A 575 38.49 -4.25 -53.72
N GLY A 576 39.29 -3.22 -54.08
CA GLY A 576 39.47 -2.71 -55.44
C GLY A 576 38.51 -1.57 -55.82
N PHE A 577 37.64 -1.15 -54.90
CA PHE A 577 36.93 0.13 -54.91
C PHE A 577 37.65 1.07 -53.94
N GLY A 578 37.53 2.36 -54.17
CA GLY A 578 38.08 3.37 -53.26
C GLY A 578 37.04 4.44 -52.99
N SER A 579 37.23 5.14 -51.88
CA SER A 579 36.30 6.13 -51.37
C SER A 579 36.88 7.55 -51.37
N ASP A 580 36.03 8.55 -51.62
CA ASP A 580 36.25 9.96 -51.26
C ASP A 580 35.49 10.38 -50.00
N THR A 581 34.72 9.48 -49.39
CA THR A 581 33.83 9.77 -48.26
C THR A 581 34.45 9.44 -46.90
N GLU A 582 35.35 8.44 -46.82
CA GLU A 582 35.96 8.03 -45.55
C GLU A 582 37.41 8.49 -45.34
N PHE A 583 38.06 8.96 -46.41
CA PHE A 583 39.43 9.47 -46.41
C PHE A 583 39.64 10.47 -47.56
N PHE A 584 40.47 11.48 -47.34
CA PHE A 584 40.68 12.54 -48.33
C PHE A 584 41.23 11.96 -49.65
N PRO A 585 40.54 12.18 -50.79
CA PRO A 585 41.02 11.72 -52.06
C PRO A 585 42.31 12.45 -52.41
N TYR A 586 43.34 11.71 -52.83
CA TYR A 586 44.62 12.30 -53.19
C TYR A 586 44.49 13.01 -54.54
N ARG A 587 44.32 14.33 -54.50
CA ARG A 587 44.59 15.20 -55.64
C ARG A 587 46.09 15.32 -55.78
N ALA A 588 46.66 14.53 -56.68
CA ALA A 588 47.97 14.87 -57.19
C ALA A 588 47.77 16.21 -57.91
N GLY A 589 48.44 17.29 -57.50
CA GLY A 589 48.42 18.57 -58.23
C GLY A 589 48.92 18.39 -59.67
N CYS A 590 49.97 19.10 -60.09
CA CYS A 590 50.48 18.95 -61.47
C CYS A 590 51.22 17.60 -61.76
N SER A 591 50.94 16.50 -61.06
CA SER A 591 51.65 15.21 -61.18
C SER A 591 50.71 14.02 -61.44
N SER A 592 51.09 13.09 -62.32
CA SER A 592 50.18 12.14 -62.97
C SER A 592 50.37 10.65 -62.61
N VAL A 593 50.82 10.30 -61.40
CA VAL A 593 51.06 8.89 -60.98
C VAL A 593 50.45 8.60 -59.60
N PRO A 594 49.66 7.51 -59.41
CA PRO A 594 49.05 7.15 -58.13
C PRO A 594 50.06 6.62 -57.11
N ARG A 595 49.79 6.85 -55.82
CA ARG A 595 50.50 6.21 -54.69
C ARG A 595 49.98 4.78 -54.46
N PRO A 596 50.81 3.84 -53.94
CA PRO A 596 50.33 2.54 -53.49
C PRO A 596 49.22 2.68 -52.45
N GLY A 597 48.14 1.90 -52.57
CA GLY A 597 46.94 1.99 -51.72
C GLY A 597 45.86 2.95 -52.23
N TYR A 598 45.95 3.40 -53.49
CA TYR A 598 44.93 4.23 -54.13
C TYR A 598 44.48 3.63 -55.47
N VAL A 599 43.18 3.68 -55.75
CA VAL A 599 42.54 3.20 -56.97
C VAL A 599 41.79 4.34 -57.69
N SER A 600 41.52 4.16 -58.99
CA SER A 600 40.80 5.16 -59.80
C SER A 600 39.28 5.04 -59.70
N ASN A 601 38.78 4.00 -59.01
CA ASN A 601 37.36 3.66 -58.99
C ASN A 601 36.73 4.12 -57.67
N ARG A 602 36.03 5.26 -57.70
CA ARG A 602 35.46 5.93 -56.52
C ARG A 602 34.18 5.31 -55.94
N ALA A 603 33.78 4.14 -56.44
CA ALA A 603 32.43 3.66 -56.19
C ALA A 603 32.30 2.91 -54.85
N ASP A 604 33.29 3.01 -53.97
CA ASP A 604 33.21 2.40 -52.65
C ASP A 604 32.22 3.15 -51.77
N CYS A 605 31.36 2.39 -51.13
CA CYS A 605 30.28 2.91 -50.31
C CYS A 605 30.64 2.86 -48.82
N ASN A 606 31.70 2.13 -48.44
CA ASN A 606 32.39 2.23 -47.16
C ASN A 606 33.81 1.64 -47.26
N ASP A 607 34.83 2.49 -47.34
CA ASP A 607 36.24 2.10 -47.59
C ASP A 607 36.93 1.31 -46.46
N ARG A 608 36.26 1.23 -45.30
CA ARG A 608 36.71 0.45 -44.15
C ARG A 608 35.98 -0.89 -44.05
N ASP A 609 35.00 -1.13 -44.91
CA ASP A 609 34.16 -2.32 -44.92
C ASP A 609 34.13 -2.90 -46.35
N ALA A 610 35.07 -3.80 -46.63
CA ALA A 610 35.21 -4.51 -47.92
C ALA A 610 33.95 -5.30 -48.33
N SER A 611 32.96 -5.40 -47.43
CA SER A 611 31.67 -6.01 -47.71
C SER A 611 30.62 -5.03 -48.23
N LEU A 612 30.86 -3.70 -48.23
CA LEU A 612 29.92 -2.63 -48.61
C LEU A 612 30.41 -1.77 -49.80
N ASN A 613 30.35 -2.34 -51.00
CA ASN A 613 30.68 -1.74 -52.29
C ASN A 613 29.50 -1.93 -53.29
N PRO A 614 29.61 -1.51 -54.57
CA PRO A 614 28.51 -1.63 -55.54
C PRO A 614 28.07 -3.08 -55.82
N ASN A 615 28.90 -4.06 -55.46
CA ASN A 615 28.60 -5.48 -55.61
C ASN A 615 28.04 -6.12 -54.33
N THR A 616 27.80 -5.34 -53.28
CA THR A 616 27.31 -5.84 -51.99
C THR A 616 25.98 -6.53 -52.10
N PRO A 617 25.87 -7.80 -51.66
CA PRO A 617 24.62 -8.53 -51.65
C PRO A 617 23.68 -8.01 -50.55
N TRP A 618 22.43 -7.74 -50.92
CA TRP A 618 21.31 -7.50 -50.01
C TRP A 618 20.31 -8.64 -50.13
N TYR A 619 20.02 -9.28 -49.00
CA TYR A 619 19.10 -10.40 -48.85
C TYR A 619 17.72 -9.87 -48.49
N VAL A 620 16.66 -10.50 -49.00
CA VAL A 620 15.30 -10.18 -48.55
C VAL A 620 15.14 -10.67 -47.11
N ASP A 621 14.49 -9.88 -46.28
CA ASP A 621 14.00 -10.22 -44.94
C ASP A 621 12.47 -10.24 -45.05
N ALA A 622 11.91 -11.43 -45.33
CA ALA A 622 10.49 -11.58 -45.64
C ALA A 622 9.57 -11.66 -44.43
N ASP A 623 10.08 -12.07 -43.26
CA ASP A 623 9.32 -12.15 -42.01
C ASP A 623 9.55 -10.97 -41.04
N GLY A 624 10.51 -10.10 -41.35
CA GLY A 624 10.75 -8.81 -40.70
C GLY A 624 11.56 -8.89 -39.42
N ASP A 625 12.43 -9.89 -39.29
CA ASP A 625 13.17 -10.16 -38.05
C ASP A 625 14.60 -9.57 -38.03
N GLY A 626 15.03 -8.98 -39.15
CA GLY A 626 16.29 -8.26 -39.29
C GLY A 626 17.46 -9.07 -39.86
N VAL A 627 17.29 -10.37 -40.11
CA VAL A 627 18.21 -11.19 -40.92
C VAL A 627 17.49 -11.68 -42.18
N GLY A 628 18.24 -12.04 -43.22
CA GLY A 628 17.67 -12.51 -44.49
C GLY A 628 18.31 -13.81 -44.93
N ASN A 629 17.70 -14.51 -45.88
CA ASN A 629 18.16 -15.83 -46.31
C ASN A 629 19.05 -15.79 -47.56
N SER A 630 20.25 -16.36 -47.46
CA SER A 630 21.22 -16.42 -48.57
C SER A 630 20.82 -17.29 -49.77
N THR A 631 19.75 -18.09 -49.64
CA THR A 631 19.18 -18.87 -50.74
C THR A 631 18.17 -18.08 -51.58
N ASP A 632 17.69 -16.94 -51.10
CA ASP A 632 16.79 -16.06 -51.83
C ASP A 632 17.50 -15.18 -52.88
N PRO A 633 16.76 -14.65 -53.87
CA PRO A 633 17.33 -13.77 -54.89
C PRO A 633 17.91 -12.48 -54.30
N VAL A 634 19.22 -12.32 -54.44
CA VAL A 634 19.99 -11.18 -53.90
C VAL A 634 19.97 -9.97 -54.84
N VAL A 635 19.83 -8.76 -54.27
CA VAL A 635 20.03 -7.49 -54.97
C VAL A 635 21.41 -6.93 -54.64
N ARG A 636 22.18 -6.50 -55.65
CA ARG A 636 23.51 -5.89 -55.42
C ARG A 636 23.45 -4.38 -55.54
N SER A 637 23.88 -3.68 -54.50
CA SER A 637 23.79 -2.21 -54.44
C SER A 637 24.63 -1.67 -53.28
N CYS A 638 25.06 -0.42 -53.41
CA CYS A 638 25.68 0.34 -52.33
C CYS A 638 24.72 0.74 -51.22
N THR A 639 23.50 1.11 -51.61
CA THR A 639 22.44 1.49 -50.67
C THR A 639 21.46 0.35 -50.52
N ARG A 640 20.94 0.17 -49.31
CA ARG A 640 19.85 -0.77 -49.03
C ARG A 640 18.72 -0.56 -50.04
N PRO A 641 18.33 -1.58 -50.82
CA PRO A 641 17.22 -1.49 -51.74
C PRO A 641 15.92 -1.07 -51.03
N ALA A 642 15.07 -0.34 -51.74
CA ALA A 642 13.75 0.01 -51.22
C ALA A 642 12.92 -1.26 -50.95
N LYS A 643 12.08 -1.21 -49.91
CA LYS A 643 11.22 -2.32 -49.47
C LYS A 643 10.45 -2.92 -50.65
N GLY A 644 10.68 -4.21 -50.89
CA GLY A 644 10.03 -4.96 -51.97
C GLY A 644 8.68 -5.51 -51.52
N SER A 645 7.92 -6.07 -52.46
CA SER A 645 6.67 -6.78 -52.17
C SER A 645 6.85 -8.09 -51.38
N LYS A 646 8.10 -8.52 -51.18
CA LYS A 646 8.47 -9.73 -50.44
C LYS A 646 9.04 -9.48 -49.04
N GLY A 647 9.37 -8.23 -48.67
CA GLY A 647 10.08 -7.97 -47.41
C GLY A 647 10.99 -6.74 -47.47
N GLU A 648 11.66 -6.46 -46.35
CA GLU A 648 12.77 -5.50 -46.30
C GLU A 648 14.06 -6.17 -46.83
N TYR A 649 15.16 -5.42 -46.90
CA TYR A 649 16.44 -5.95 -47.38
C TYR A 649 17.54 -5.71 -46.34
N VAL A 650 18.31 -6.76 -46.03
CA VAL A 650 19.35 -6.73 -45.00
C VAL A 650 20.68 -7.28 -45.54
N ARG A 651 21.78 -6.96 -44.85
CA ARG A 651 23.14 -7.39 -45.26
C ARG A 651 23.50 -8.79 -44.76
N ASP A 652 22.84 -9.24 -43.69
CA ASP A 652 23.07 -10.56 -43.14
C ASP A 652 22.20 -11.59 -43.87
N GLY A 653 22.85 -12.52 -44.57
CA GLY A 653 22.22 -13.60 -45.33
C GLY A 653 22.12 -14.93 -44.57
N SER A 654 22.32 -14.88 -43.25
CA SER A 654 22.51 -16.07 -42.41
C SER A 654 21.21 -16.70 -41.93
N ASP A 655 20.05 -16.16 -42.28
CA ASP A 655 18.77 -16.77 -41.93
C ASP A 655 18.60 -18.13 -42.64
N CYS A 656 18.22 -19.14 -41.86
CA CYS A 656 17.92 -20.47 -42.34
C CYS A 656 16.44 -20.66 -42.72
N ASN A 657 15.52 -19.76 -42.35
CA ASN A 657 14.11 -19.78 -42.72
C ASN A 657 13.45 -18.38 -42.73
N ASP A 658 13.51 -17.71 -43.89
CA ASP A 658 13.02 -16.33 -44.16
C ASP A 658 11.50 -16.12 -44.02
N ALA A 659 10.76 -17.15 -43.61
CA ALA A 659 9.30 -17.12 -43.49
C ALA A 659 8.83 -17.25 -42.03
N ASP A 660 9.75 -17.32 -41.06
CA ASP A 660 9.48 -17.55 -39.65
C ASP A 660 10.44 -16.74 -38.77
N ASN A 661 9.96 -15.58 -38.30
CA ASN A 661 10.71 -14.62 -37.47
C ASN A 661 11.13 -15.15 -36.09
N THR A 662 10.94 -16.43 -35.82
CA THR A 662 11.45 -17.14 -34.64
C THR A 662 12.63 -18.05 -34.96
N VAL A 663 13.11 -18.05 -36.20
CA VAL A 663 14.21 -18.89 -36.68
C VAL A 663 15.28 -17.97 -37.27
N ARG A 664 16.32 -17.64 -36.49
CA ARG A 664 17.44 -16.82 -36.94
C ARG A 664 18.72 -17.03 -36.13
N PRO A 665 19.90 -16.72 -36.69
CA PRO A 665 21.16 -16.72 -35.97
C PRO A 665 21.10 -15.99 -34.62
N GLY A 666 21.42 -16.70 -33.55
CA GLY A 666 21.48 -16.13 -32.19
C GLY A 666 20.12 -15.93 -31.50
N TYR A 667 19.01 -16.40 -32.09
CA TYR A 667 17.75 -16.55 -31.37
C TYR A 667 17.90 -17.54 -30.20
N ALA A 668 17.04 -17.42 -29.19
CA ALA A 668 17.05 -18.39 -28.09
C ALA A 668 16.50 -19.73 -28.59
N GLU A 669 17.23 -20.81 -28.37
CA GLU A 669 16.78 -22.15 -28.74
C GLU A 669 15.65 -22.61 -27.81
N VAL A 670 14.51 -22.95 -28.39
CA VAL A 670 13.28 -23.33 -27.67
C VAL A 670 12.86 -24.73 -28.10
N CYS A 671 12.66 -25.62 -27.13
CA CYS A 671 12.13 -26.95 -27.44
C CYS A 671 10.71 -26.86 -28.01
N GLU A 672 10.48 -27.41 -29.19
CA GLU A 672 9.13 -27.63 -29.73
C GLU A 672 8.42 -28.81 -29.04
N ASP A 673 7.28 -29.23 -29.61
CA ASP A 673 6.59 -30.46 -29.21
C ASP A 673 7.57 -31.65 -29.21
N GLU A 674 7.59 -32.40 -28.11
CA GLU A 674 8.48 -33.55 -27.87
C GLU A 674 8.37 -34.65 -28.94
N ASN A 675 7.26 -34.71 -29.68
CA ASN A 675 7.02 -35.65 -30.78
C ASN A 675 7.09 -34.99 -32.17
N GLY A 676 7.35 -33.68 -32.23
CA GLY A 676 7.42 -32.88 -33.45
C GLY A 676 8.84 -32.80 -34.04
N PRO A 677 8.97 -32.37 -35.31
CA PRO A 677 10.27 -31.98 -35.86
C PRO A 677 10.81 -30.78 -35.06
N GLN A 678 11.98 -30.95 -34.46
CA GLN A 678 12.65 -29.85 -33.76
C GLN A 678 13.17 -28.86 -34.79
N LYS A 679 12.97 -27.56 -34.54
CA LYS A 679 13.51 -26.49 -35.38
C LYS A 679 14.85 -26.06 -34.80
N ASP A 680 15.76 -25.70 -35.68
CA ASP A 680 17.00 -25.01 -35.31
C ASP A 680 16.69 -23.52 -35.20
N ASN A 681 16.16 -23.08 -34.06
CA ASN A 681 15.67 -21.70 -33.93
C ASN A 681 16.83 -20.70 -34.02
N ASN A 682 18.03 -21.10 -33.62
CA ASN A 682 19.21 -20.25 -33.61
C ASN A 682 20.12 -20.41 -34.85
N CYS A 683 19.71 -21.20 -35.84
CA CYS A 683 20.41 -21.51 -37.09
C CYS A 683 21.88 -21.96 -36.93
N ASN A 684 22.23 -22.63 -35.83
CA ASN A 684 23.61 -23.07 -35.56
C ASN A 684 23.93 -24.48 -36.09
N GLY A 685 22.95 -25.14 -36.71
CA GLY A 685 23.04 -26.49 -37.25
C GLY A 685 22.67 -27.60 -36.26
N THR A 686 22.21 -27.27 -35.04
CA THR A 686 21.80 -28.24 -34.01
C THR A 686 20.44 -27.88 -33.38
N PRO A 687 19.33 -28.48 -33.84
CA PRO A 687 17.96 -28.21 -33.36
C PRO A 687 17.62 -28.55 -31.88
N ASP A 688 18.60 -28.86 -31.04
CA ASP A 688 18.36 -29.57 -29.75
C ASP A 688 19.31 -29.09 -28.62
N ASP A 689 19.98 -27.94 -28.80
CA ASP A 689 21.13 -27.56 -27.98
C ASP A 689 20.84 -26.54 -26.85
N THR A 690 19.58 -26.45 -26.43
CA THR A 690 19.17 -25.54 -25.35
C THR A 690 19.44 -26.09 -23.95
N LEU A 691 19.96 -25.22 -23.06
CA LEU A 691 20.03 -25.49 -21.62
C LEU A 691 18.65 -25.55 -20.94
N ALA A 692 17.55 -25.29 -21.67
CA ALA A 692 16.18 -25.49 -21.20
C ALA A 692 15.64 -26.91 -21.46
N ALA A 693 16.40 -27.79 -22.14
CA ALA A 693 15.90 -29.10 -22.55
C ALA A 693 15.55 -29.99 -21.34
N PRO A 694 14.42 -30.72 -21.39
CA PRO A 694 14.03 -31.63 -20.33
C PRO A 694 15.04 -32.79 -20.21
N THR A 695 15.20 -33.29 -18.99
CA THR A 695 16.00 -34.48 -18.72
C THR A 695 15.19 -35.73 -19.02
N TRP A 696 15.81 -36.69 -19.71
CA TRP A 696 15.18 -37.97 -20.04
C TRP A 696 15.89 -39.14 -19.33
N PHE A 697 15.08 -40.10 -18.89
CA PHE A 697 15.48 -41.34 -18.25
C PHE A 697 15.19 -42.51 -19.18
N LYS A 698 15.99 -43.57 -19.09
CA LYS A 698 15.78 -44.78 -19.90
C LYS A 698 14.54 -45.50 -19.41
N ASP A 699 13.61 -45.76 -20.33
CA ASP A 699 12.31 -46.43 -20.13
C ASP A 699 12.21 -47.57 -21.17
N GLU A 700 12.71 -48.75 -20.81
CA GLU A 700 12.91 -49.85 -21.76
C GLU A 700 11.63 -50.67 -22.03
N ASP A 701 10.68 -50.65 -21.10
CA ASP A 701 9.42 -51.38 -21.17
C ASP A 701 8.20 -50.53 -21.58
N GLY A 702 8.34 -49.20 -21.56
CA GLY A 702 7.40 -48.24 -22.12
C GLY A 702 6.22 -47.91 -21.23
N ASP A 703 6.33 -48.09 -19.92
CA ASP A 703 5.26 -47.79 -18.97
C ASP A 703 5.14 -46.29 -18.61
N GLY A 704 6.13 -45.50 -19.00
CA GLY A 704 6.15 -44.06 -18.78
C GLY A 704 6.90 -43.63 -17.51
N PHE A 705 7.61 -44.52 -16.82
CA PHE A 705 8.62 -44.19 -15.83
C PHE A 705 9.98 -44.72 -16.30
N GLY A 706 11.03 -43.94 -16.07
CA GLY A 706 12.38 -44.35 -16.42
C GLY A 706 13.18 -44.80 -15.20
N SER A 707 14.15 -45.67 -15.43
CA SER A 707 15.16 -46.03 -14.43
C SER A 707 15.93 -44.81 -13.93
N ALA A 708 16.63 -44.95 -12.81
CA ALA A 708 17.49 -43.90 -12.25
C ALA A 708 18.66 -43.46 -13.19
N ALA A 709 18.84 -44.09 -14.34
CA ALA A 709 19.87 -43.76 -15.31
C ALA A 709 19.42 -42.64 -16.26
N GLN A 710 20.00 -41.44 -16.09
CA GLN A 710 19.79 -40.31 -16.99
C GLN A 710 20.40 -40.61 -18.39
N LEU A 711 19.57 -40.52 -19.44
CA LEU A 711 20.01 -40.62 -20.83
C LEU A 711 20.67 -39.32 -21.32
N GLY A 712 20.22 -38.16 -20.81
CA GLY A 712 20.70 -36.85 -21.18
C GLY A 712 19.60 -35.79 -21.15
N ARG A 713 19.85 -34.64 -21.77
CA ARG A 713 18.86 -33.56 -21.95
C ARG A 713 18.62 -33.41 -23.45
N PHE A 714 17.36 -33.47 -23.88
CA PHE A 714 16.95 -33.46 -25.29
C PHE A 714 15.58 -32.77 -25.40
N CYS A 715 15.34 -31.95 -26.42
CA CYS A 715 14.02 -31.37 -26.65
C CYS A 715 13.07 -32.42 -27.25
N GLY A 716 13.53 -33.14 -28.27
CA GLY A 716 12.80 -34.29 -28.81
C GLY A 716 12.86 -35.50 -27.85
N LYS A 717 11.77 -36.27 -27.76
CA LYS A 717 11.69 -37.49 -26.95
C LYS A 717 12.64 -38.58 -27.50
N PRO A 718 13.69 -38.99 -26.76
CA PRO A 718 14.50 -40.13 -27.16
C PRO A 718 13.67 -41.41 -27.21
N SER A 719 14.00 -42.34 -28.12
CA SER A 719 13.33 -43.64 -28.17
C SER A 719 13.51 -44.40 -26.85
N LYS A 720 12.43 -45.01 -26.32
CA LYS A 720 12.46 -45.78 -25.05
C LYS A 720 12.94 -44.94 -23.87
N SER A 721 12.26 -43.81 -23.65
CA SER A 721 12.60 -42.89 -22.58
C SER A 721 11.35 -42.24 -21.96
N SER A 722 11.48 -41.84 -20.70
CA SER A 722 10.48 -41.08 -19.97
C SER A 722 11.09 -39.86 -19.26
N LYS A 723 10.26 -38.86 -18.97
CA LYS A 723 10.59 -37.70 -18.14
C LYS A 723 10.48 -38.01 -16.65
N GLU A 724 9.63 -38.95 -16.28
CA GLU A 724 9.47 -39.40 -14.90
C GLU A 724 10.55 -40.43 -14.58
N THR A 725 11.06 -40.40 -13.35
CA THR A 725 12.07 -41.35 -12.86
C THR A 725 11.53 -42.12 -11.66
N GLY A 726 12.14 -43.25 -11.33
CA GLY A 726 11.80 -44.02 -10.14
C GLY A 726 11.33 -45.43 -10.42
N ASP A 727 11.37 -45.87 -11.68
CA ASP A 727 11.15 -47.26 -12.05
C ASP A 727 12.22 -48.16 -11.40
N CYS A 728 11.75 -49.10 -10.58
CA CYS A 728 12.59 -50.04 -9.86
C CYS A 728 12.94 -51.28 -10.69
N ASN A 729 12.22 -51.55 -11.79
CA ASN A 729 12.50 -52.60 -12.74
C ASN A 729 12.06 -52.25 -14.18
N ASP A 730 12.92 -51.50 -14.87
CA ASP A 730 12.87 -51.00 -16.27
C ASP A 730 12.73 -52.09 -17.36
N SER A 731 12.40 -53.31 -16.98
CA SER A 731 12.11 -54.43 -17.88
C SER A 731 10.72 -55.04 -17.65
N GLN A 732 9.92 -54.46 -16.74
CA GLN A 732 8.61 -54.93 -16.31
C GLN A 732 7.62 -53.75 -16.26
N PRO A 733 6.70 -53.62 -17.25
CA PRO A 733 5.83 -52.44 -17.43
C PRO A 733 4.82 -52.14 -16.31
N LEU A 734 4.88 -52.88 -15.21
CA LEU A 734 4.04 -52.74 -14.04
C LEU A 734 4.88 -52.39 -12.80
N SER A 735 6.15 -52.04 -12.93
CA SER A 735 7.05 -51.83 -11.78
C SER A 735 7.46 -50.37 -11.68
N TYR A 736 6.50 -49.52 -11.31
CA TYR A 736 6.72 -48.07 -11.25
C TYR A 736 6.04 -47.42 -10.04
N PRO A 737 6.56 -46.28 -9.55
CA PRO A 737 6.05 -45.61 -8.36
C PRO A 737 4.54 -45.34 -8.40
N GLY A 738 3.83 -45.89 -7.40
CA GLY A 738 2.39 -45.67 -7.23
C GLY A 738 1.49 -46.53 -8.12
N ASN A 739 2.04 -47.57 -8.77
CA ASN A 739 1.22 -48.62 -9.36
C ASN A 739 0.51 -49.47 -8.27
N THR A 740 -0.36 -50.41 -8.64
CA THR A 740 -0.96 -51.35 -7.69
C THR A 740 -0.13 -52.63 -7.60
N GLU A 741 0.25 -53.03 -6.38
CA GLU A 741 0.92 -54.30 -6.10
C GLU A 741 0.05 -55.53 -6.48
N VAL A 742 0.64 -56.51 -7.17
CA VAL A 742 -0.06 -57.72 -7.61
C VAL A 742 0.71 -58.98 -7.23
N CYS A 743 0.11 -59.87 -6.43
CA CYS A 743 0.74 -61.16 -6.13
C CYS A 743 0.97 -61.99 -7.42
N GLU A 744 2.22 -62.32 -7.74
CA GLU A 744 2.56 -63.13 -8.91
C GLU A 744 2.22 -64.60 -8.70
N ILE A 745 1.56 -65.20 -9.70
CA ILE A 745 1.26 -66.62 -9.75
C ILE A 745 2.06 -67.29 -10.86
N ALA A 746 2.57 -68.50 -10.61
CA ALA A 746 3.35 -69.25 -11.58
C ALA A 746 2.50 -69.54 -12.84
N PRO A 747 2.99 -69.24 -14.07
CA PRO A 747 2.22 -69.48 -15.29
C PRO A 747 1.85 -70.97 -15.44
N GLY A 748 0.55 -71.30 -15.33
CA GLY A 748 0.04 -72.67 -15.41
C GLY A 748 0.27 -73.54 -14.17
N GLY A 749 0.80 -72.95 -13.07
CA GLY A 749 0.89 -73.58 -11.76
C GLY A 749 -0.35 -73.34 -10.91
N ASP A 750 -0.53 -74.15 -9.86
CA ASP A 750 -1.51 -73.84 -8.82
C ASP A 750 -1.04 -72.65 -7.97
N ARG A 751 -1.98 -71.94 -7.32
CA ARG A 751 -1.70 -70.75 -6.48
C ARG A 751 -0.84 -71.05 -5.23
N TYR A 752 -0.25 -72.24 -5.15
CA TYR A 752 0.43 -72.78 -3.97
C TYR A 752 1.93 -72.96 -4.19
N THR A 753 2.43 -72.69 -5.39
CA THR A 753 3.86 -72.78 -5.71
C THR A 753 4.56 -71.45 -5.42
N TYR A 754 5.68 -71.48 -4.70
CA TYR A 754 6.49 -70.27 -4.41
C TYR A 754 7.02 -69.66 -5.71
N VAL A 755 6.71 -68.39 -5.92
CA VAL A 755 7.25 -67.55 -6.99
C VAL A 755 7.89 -66.34 -6.34
N GLU A 756 9.00 -65.85 -6.89
CA GLU A 756 9.57 -64.57 -6.46
C GLU A 756 8.55 -63.47 -6.74
N GLN A 757 8.27 -62.64 -5.73
CA GLN A 757 7.36 -61.50 -5.87
C GLN A 757 8.12 -60.30 -6.44
N ILE A 758 7.45 -59.50 -7.25
CA ILE A 758 8.00 -58.29 -7.86
C ILE A 758 7.36 -57.09 -7.18
N ASP A 759 8.19 -56.15 -6.72
CA ASP A 759 7.74 -54.86 -6.21
C ASP A 759 7.18 -54.03 -7.38
N ASN A 760 5.86 -54.04 -7.56
CA ASN A 760 5.19 -53.39 -8.68
C ASN A 760 5.01 -51.88 -8.43
N ASP A 761 4.94 -51.44 -7.17
CA ASP A 761 4.74 -50.03 -6.84
C ASP A 761 6.02 -49.30 -6.39
N CYS A 762 7.14 -50.02 -6.35
CA CYS A 762 8.48 -49.55 -6.08
C CYS A 762 8.66 -48.89 -4.71
N ASP A 763 7.87 -49.31 -3.72
CA ASP A 763 7.95 -48.78 -2.35
C ASP A 763 8.98 -49.51 -1.46
N GLY A 764 9.50 -50.65 -1.94
CA GLY A 764 10.49 -51.49 -1.28
C GLY A 764 9.92 -52.68 -0.49
N ASP A 765 8.59 -52.89 -0.45
CA ASP A 765 7.92 -54.05 0.15
C ASP A 765 7.20 -54.93 -0.88
N VAL A 766 7.89 -55.99 -1.31
CA VAL A 766 7.37 -57.03 -2.25
C VAL A 766 6.17 -57.86 -1.73
N ASN A 767 5.55 -57.50 -0.59
CA ASN A 767 4.40 -58.24 -0.04
C ASN A 767 3.27 -57.32 0.48
N ASP A 768 3.12 -56.11 -0.05
CA ASP A 768 2.14 -55.14 0.46
C ASP A 768 0.67 -55.54 0.15
N PRO A 769 -0.33 -55.10 0.95
CA PRO A 769 -1.60 -55.80 1.05
C PRO A 769 -2.71 -55.25 0.14
N GLU A 770 -2.62 -55.33 -1.20
CA GLU A 770 -3.73 -54.87 -2.06
C GLU A 770 -4.22 -55.87 -3.15
N SER A 771 -5.54 -56.10 -3.14
CA SER A 771 -6.40 -56.75 -4.15
C SER A 771 -6.47 -58.29 -4.36
N ASN A 772 -5.43 -59.13 -4.20
CA ASN A 772 -5.55 -60.59 -4.55
C ASN A 772 -4.92 -61.63 -3.57
N ARG A 773 -4.54 -61.22 -2.35
CA ARG A 773 -3.97 -62.04 -1.25
C ARG A 773 -4.78 -63.28 -0.83
N LEU A 774 -4.09 -64.36 -0.44
CA LEU A 774 -4.69 -65.57 0.16
C LEU A 774 -4.84 -65.42 1.69
N LEU A 775 -5.98 -65.84 2.25
CA LEU A 775 -6.22 -65.88 3.70
C LEU A 775 -5.75 -67.20 4.31
N TRP A 776 -4.82 -67.13 5.26
CA TRP A 776 -4.28 -68.26 6.00
C TRP A 776 -4.81 -68.27 7.43
N HIS A 777 -5.34 -69.41 7.88
CA HIS A 777 -5.84 -69.58 9.25
C HIS A 777 -4.85 -70.37 10.10
N GLY A 778 -4.65 -69.98 11.36
CA GLY A 778 -3.86 -70.76 12.32
C GLY A 778 -4.67 -71.90 12.96
N ASP A 779 -4.17 -73.13 12.85
CA ASP A 779 -4.64 -74.31 13.58
C ASP A 779 -3.89 -74.42 14.91
N GLY A 780 -4.50 -73.93 15.98
CA GLY A 780 -3.88 -73.75 17.30
C GLY A 780 -3.63 -75.03 18.09
N ASP A 781 -4.43 -76.06 17.85
CA ASP A 781 -4.44 -77.35 18.54
C ASP A 781 -3.91 -78.51 17.68
N ARG A 782 -3.58 -78.25 16.42
CA ARG A 782 -2.85 -79.12 15.48
C ARG A 782 -3.63 -80.36 15.04
N ASP A 783 -4.95 -80.29 15.01
CA ASP A 783 -5.80 -81.39 14.53
C ASP A 783 -5.97 -81.37 13.00
N ASN A 784 -5.38 -80.36 12.34
CA ASN A 784 -5.41 -80.11 10.92
C ASN A 784 -6.80 -79.67 10.39
N HIS A 785 -7.63 -79.08 11.27
CA HIS A 785 -8.80 -78.27 10.97
C HIS A 785 -8.59 -76.81 11.43
N ARG A 786 -9.43 -75.89 10.96
CA ARG A 786 -9.26 -74.45 11.20
C ARG A 786 -9.79 -74.07 12.60
N GLY A 787 -8.90 -73.60 13.47
CA GLY A 787 -9.27 -72.98 14.75
C GLY A 787 -9.47 -71.46 14.64
N SER A 788 -10.16 -70.86 15.62
CA SER A 788 -10.44 -69.41 15.70
C SER A 788 -9.28 -68.55 16.22
N VAL A 789 -8.06 -69.09 16.27
CA VAL A 789 -6.97 -68.45 17.02
C VAL A 789 -6.47 -67.18 16.35
N PHE A 790 -6.33 -67.14 15.01
CA PHE A 790 -6.02 -65.93 14.22
C PHE A 790 -5.97 -66.25 12.70
N ALA A 791 -6.00 -65.22 11.85
CA ALA A 791 -5.83 -65.34 10.40
C ALA A 791 -4.91 -64.23 9.83
N LEU A 792 -4.17 -64.53 8.76
CA LEU A 792 -3.22 -63.60 8.12
C LEU A 792 -3.37 -63.63 6.60
N TRP A 793 -3.21 -62.48 5.95
CA TRP A 793 -3.24 -62.38 4.51
C TRP A 793 -1.82 -62.32 3.92
N ARG A 794 -1.51 -63.16 2.92
CA ARG A 794 -0.21 -63.17 2.21
C ARG A 794 -0.37 -63.71 0.78
N CYS A 795 0.55 -63.32 -0.10
CA CYS A 795 0.67 -63.91 -1.44
C CYS A 795 1.16 -65.37 -1.43
N THR A 796 1.96 -65.76 -0.43
CA THR A 796 2.51 -67.13 -0.26
C THR A 796 2.31 -67.70 1.16
N ASN A 797 2.41 -69.04 1.32
CA ASN A 797 2.19 -69.73 2.60
C ASN A 797 3.18 -69.27 3.70
N PRO A 798 2.70 -68.77 4.86
CA PRO A 798 3.57 -68.26 5.93
C PRO A 798 4.43 -69.29 6.70
N SER A 799 4.45 -70.58 6.32
CA SER A 799 5.04 -71.67 7.14
C SER A 799 6.57 -71.63 7.40
N ASP A 800 7.28 -70.57 7.01
CA ASP A 800 8.74 -70.46 7.14
C ASP A 800 9.27 -69.36 8.09
N ARG A 801 8.52 -68.98 9.15
CA ARG A 801 9.11 -68.21 10.27
C ARG A 801 8.84 -68.81 11.66
N PRO A 802 9.87 -69.32 12.37
CA PRO A 802 9.78 -69.82 13.73
C PRO A 802 9.77 -68.65 14.73
N GLY A 803 8.82 -68.60 15.67
CA GLY A 803 8.81 -67.52 16.65
C GLY A 803 7.69 -67.61 17.68
N ASP A 804 6.49 -67.12 17.36
CA ASP A 804 5.54 -66.72 18.41
C ASP A 804 4.09 -67.14 18.17
N VAL A 805 3.84 -68.19 17.38
CA VAL A 805 2.47 -68.70 17.22
C VAL A 805 2.38 -70.21 17.34
N ARG A 806 1.56 -70.68 18.30
CA ARG A 806 1.24 -72.09 18.49
C ARG A 806 0.27 -72.48 17.38
N GLY A 807 0.75 -73.10 16.31
CA GLY A 807 -0.13 -73.68 15.28
C GLY A 807 0.50 -73.81 13.90
N LYS A 808 -0.15 -74.57 13.00
CA LYS A 808 0.20 -74.65 11.56
C LYS A 808 -0.81 -73.81 10.78
N TYR A 809 -0.38 -73.08 9.76
CA TYR A 809 -1.31 -72.36 8.89
C TYR A 809 -1.97 -73.31 7.88
N LEU A 810 -3.29 -73.26 7.75
CA LEU A 810 -4.08 -74.12 6.86
C LEU A 810 -4.92 -73.31 5.86
N LEU A 811 -5.18 -73.92 4.71
CA LEU A 811 -6.07 -73.44 3.64
C LEU A 811 -7.51 -73.95 3.86
N GLU A 812 -8.48 -73.23 3.32
CA GLU A 812 -9.91 -73.38 3.57
C GLU A 812 -10.51 -74.69 3.02
N ASP A 813 -10.56 -75.77 3.81
CA ASP A 813 -11.37 -76.96 3.46
C ASP A 813 -11.90 -77.75 4.69
N LYS A 814 -13.19 -77.50 5.01
CA LYS A 814 -14.15 -78.19 5.92
C LYS A 814 -14.29 -77.73 7.40
N PRO A 815 -15.53 -77.62 7.92
CA PRO A 815 -15.81 -77.10 9.28
C PRO A 815 -15.64 -78.15 10.38
N GLU A 816 -15.14 -77.69 11.53
CA GLU A 816 -14.93 -78.43 12.78
C GLU A 816 -16.25 -78.99 13.35
N ASP A 817 -16.23 -80.24 13.83
CA ASP A 817 -17.34 -80.90 14.51
C ASP A 817 -17.28 -80.62 16.02
N CYS A 818 -18.41 -80.20 16.58
CA CYS A 818 -18.55 -79.74 17.96
C CYS A 818 -17.85 -80.63 19.01
N ASN A 819 -16.75 -80.15 19.61
CA ASN A 819 -16.37 -80.47 20.99
C ASN A 819 -15.31 -79.54 21.58
N ASP A 820 -15.32 -79.48 22.92
CA ASP A 820 -14.43 -78.79 23.87
C ASP A 820 -14.55 -77.26 23.96
N ALA A 821 -14.95 -76.64 25.08
CA ALA A 821 -14.69 -76.89 26.50
C ALA A 821 -13.19 -76.97 26.81
N ASP A 822 -12.51 -75.84 27.06
CA ASP A 822 -12.43 -75.31 28.42
C ASP A 822 -11.68 -73.97 28.53
N ALA A 823 -12.00 -73.32 29.64
CA ALA A 823 -11.38 -72.22 30.38
C ALA A 823 -10.10 -71.57 29.83
N GLY A 824 -10.20 -70.32 29.34
CA GLY A 824 -9.00 -69.48 29.35
C GLY A 824 -8.95 -68.14 28.61
N ALA A 825 -9.95 -67.69 27.85
CA ALA A 825 -9.79 -66.46 27.06
C ALA A 825 -10.92 -65.45 27.24
N THR A 826 -10.57 -64.32 27.86
CA THR A 826 -11.35 -63.12 28.16
C THR A 826 -11.82 -62.37 26.90
N VAL A 827 -13.12 -62.03 26.85
CA VAL A 827 -13.73 -61.17 25.82
C VAL A 827 -13.68 -59.69 26.26
N VAL A 828 -13.12 -58.81 25.42
CA VAL A 828 -13.25 -57.35 25.53
C VAL A 828 -14.52 -56.91 24.77
N LYS A 829 -15.37 -56.11 25.42
CA LYS A 829 -16.72 -55.70 24.96
C LYS A 829 -16.69 -54.35 24.20
N GLN A 830 -17.50 -54.18 23.15
CA GLN A 830 -17.73 -52.90 22.42
C GLN A 830 -19.21 -52.46 22.53
N TRP A 831 -19.48 -51.15 22.41
CA TRP A 831 -20.79 -50.48 22.59
C TRP A 831 -21.16 -49.64 21.34
N TYR A 832 -22.44 -49.53 20.95
CA TYR A 832 -22.95 -48.69 19.81
C TYR A 832 -23.99 -47.61 20.20
N PRO A 833 -23.97 -46.39 19.60
CA PRO A 833 -24.87 -45.27 19.92
C PRO A 833 -26.26 -45.34 19.25
N ASP A 834 -27.30 -44.99 20.01
CA ASP A 834 -28.72 -44.99 19.63
C ASP A 834 -29.15 -43.70 18.87
N SER A 835 -29.48 -43.81 17.57
CA SER A 835 -29.54 -42.65 16.66
C SER A 835 -30.93 -42.02 16.44
N ASP A 836 -32.01 -42.64 16.93
CA ASP A 836 -33.39 -42.13 16.80
C ASP A 836 -34.01 -41.64 18.12
N HIS A 837 -33.26 -41.71 19.23
CA HIS A 837 -33.61 -41.19 20.55
C HIS A 837 -34.94 -41.73 21.13
N ASP A 838 -35.47 -42.83 20.62
CA ASP A 838 -36.67 -43.47 21.19
C ASP A 838 -36.34 -44.46 22.31
N GLY A 839 -35.04 -44.66 22.57
CA GLY A 839 -34.52 -45.51 23.64
C GLY A 839 -34.65 -47.00 23.35
N CYS A 840 -35.05 -47.40 22.13
CA CYS A 840 -35.30 -48.77 21.69
C CYS A 840 -35.19 -48.88 20.15
N GLY A 841 -33.99 -49.13 19.60
CA GLY A 841 -33.86 -49.56 18.20
C GLY A 841 -34.75 -50.77 17.85
N ASP A 842 -35.68 -50.56 16.92
CA ASP A 842 -36.81 -51.42 16.51
C ASP A 842 -36.53 -52.13 15.14
N PRO A 843 -37.35 -53.07 14.64
CA PRO A 843 -37.72 -54.39 15.15
C PRO A 843 -37.28 -55.54 14.23
N GLY A 844 -36.68 -56.57 14.81
CA GLY A 844 -36.38 -57.85 14.14
C GLY A 844 -36.31 -59.05 15.10
N ALA A 845 -37.08 -59.03 16.19
CA ALA A 845 -37.40 -60.13 17.13
C ALA A 845 -36.34 -60.48 18.24
N PRO A 846 -36.72 -61.16 19.34
CA PRO A 846 -37.15 -60.59 20.62
C PRO A 846 -36.21 -60.91 21.82
N GLY A 847 -36.06 -59.98 22.79
CA GLY A 847 -35.55 -60.29 24.14
C GLY A 847 -34.51 -59.34 24.76
N ILE A 848 -34.77 -58.02 24.82
CA ILE A 848 -33.83 -57.03 25.37
C ILE A 848 -34.32 -56.50 26.74
N SER A 849 -33.39 -56.37 27.69
CA SER A 849 -33.52 -55.53 28.88
C SER A 849 -32.45 -54.42 28.86
N SER A 850 -32.89 -53.17 28.99
CA SER A 850 -32.08 -51.93 29.01
C SER A 850 -31.59 -51.60 30.42
N CYS A 851 -30.33 -51.13 30.56
CA CYS A 851 -29.83 -50.56 31.81
C CYS A 851 -28.80 -49.41 31.58
N TYR A 852 -28.88 -48.44 32.50
CA TYR A 852 -28.42 -47.05 32.51
C TYR A 852 -26.91 -46.83 32.81
N ASN A 853 -26.37 -45.69 32.35
CA ASN A 853 -24.96 -45.23 32.43
C ASN A 853 -24.54 -44.74 33.85
N PRO A 854 -23.36 -45.12 34.38
CA PRO A 854 -22.79 -44.56 35.60
C PRO A 854 -21.68 -43.53 35.29
N SER A 855 -22.05 -42.31 34.92
CA SER A 855 -21.16 -41.16 35.11
C SER A 855 -22.03 -39.94 35.36
N GLY A 856 -22.01 -39.50 36.62
CA GLY A 856 -22.93 -38.50 37.12
C GLY A 856 -22.79 -37.14 36.44
N VAL A 857 -23.97 -36.61 36.08
CA VAL A 857 -24.36 -35.19 36.09
C VAL A 857 -23.75 -34.36 34.93
N CYS A 858 -24.43 -34.24 33.79
CA CYS A 858 -25.65 -33.47 33.46
C CYS A 858 -25.36 -32.05 32.94
N GLY A 859 -25.56 -31.89 31.63
CA GLY A 859 -25.60 -30.59 30.95
C GLY A 859 -25.86 -30.70 29.45
N GLY A 860 -26.93 -31.41 29.03
CA GLY A 860 -27.53 -31.29 27.69
C GLY A 860 -27.08 -32.28 26.59
N GLY A 861 -27.96 -33.22 26.22
CA GLY A 861 -27.89 -34.03 24.98
C GLY A 861 -27.38 -35.47 25.17
N GLY A 862 -28.27 -36.40 25.50
CA GLY A 862 -27.95 -37.80 25.81
C GLY A 862 -28.01 -38.76 24.61
N THR A 863 -27.13 -39.75 24.58
CA THR A 863 -27.18 -40.92 23.68
C THR A 863 -26.85 -42.20 24.48
N THR A 864 -27.66 -43.24 24.32
CA THR A 864 -27.62 -44.52 25.07
C THR A 864 -26.97 -45.64 24.23
N TYR A 865 -26.41 -46.69 24.84
CA TYR A 865 -25.74 -47.81 24.17
C TYR A 865 -26.25 -49.19 24.68
N VAL A 866 -26.36 -50.23 23.83
CA VAL A 866 -26.93 -51.58 24.16
C VAL A 866 -25.93 -52.73 23.90
N ASN A 867 -26.04 -53.85 24.66
CA ASN A 867 -25.21 -55.06 24.61
C ASN A 867 -26.08 -56.31 24.31
N VAL A 868 -25.66 -57.20 23.39
CA VAL A 868 -26.41 -58.41 23.01
C VAL A 868 -25.53 -59.67 23.06
N THR A 869 -26.03 -60.72 23.71
CA THR A 869 -25.49 -62.09 23.72
C THR A 869 -26.59 -63.10 23.39
N GLY A 870 -26.33 -64.11 22.57
CA GLY A 870 -27.18 -65.30 22.44
C GLY A 870 -26.37 -66.49 21.92
N ALA A 871 -26.85 -67.74 21.85
CA ALA A 871 -27.73 -68.55 22.68
C ALA A 871 -27.33 -70.03 22.43
N ALA A 872 -27.46 -70.92 23.41
CA ALA A 872 -27.06 -72.34 23.29
C ALA A 872 -28.04 -73.17 22.43
N CYS A 873 -27.50 -74.09 21.63
CA CYS A 873 -28.24 -74.99 20.73
C CYS A 873 -29.12 -76.02 21.47
N PRO A 874 -30.37 -76.28 21.00
CA PRO A 874 -31.10 -77.50 21.33
C PRO A 874 -30.99 -78.60 20.24
N PRO A 875 -31.15 -79.88 20.61
CA PRO A 875 -30.74 -81.04 19.82
C PRO A 875 -31.74 -81.43 18.72
N LYS A 876 -31.24 -82.16 17.71
CA LYS A 876 -32.04 -82.95 16.75
C LYS A 876 -31.86 -84.45 17.06
N PRO A 877 -32.83 -85.30 16.69
CA PRO A 877 -33.18 -86.54 17.39
C PRO A 877 -32.08 -87.57 17.54
#